data_AF-A0AAD7UI60-F1
#
_entry.id   AF-A0AAD7UI60-F1
#
_cell.length_a   1.000
_cell.length_b   1.000
_cell.length_c   1.000
_cell.angle_alpha   90.00
_cell.angle_beta   90.00
_cell.angle_gamma   90.00
#
_symmetry.space_group_name_H-M   'P 1'
#
loop_
_entity.id
_entity.type
_entity.pdbx_description
1 polymer ?
#
loop_
_entity_poly.entity_id
_entity_poly.type
_entity_poly.pdbx_seq_one_letter_code
_entity_poly.pdbx_strand_id
1 'polypeptide(L)'
;MLIKAYLVLYNMMCLVLWGLAAGCSVVAMKRKGLAGVWGYAGSFVLVGQLAMSLEIFHSALRLVPSPLVPTFLQVMSRLWIVVVPVLGSECKIGGEPWPGVMVLSWCAVEVIRYSFYVASLVGTEVPYPLFWLRYSVFYLLYPSGILGELMTSRLGYECFESDATRALISAIQLLYIPGSPFMYLNMVGNRKRAFKKRFAPKPPPPRGCQFPKDAKGARSTTAANRKVIAAALAATGDVEGAKAAEREKDYRFGYVKHFNRLVSASLSSPESALSSAREGLKWMRDHFEFVDADGVTHAFAAAVAKGSKITATGRVFETRTVKGSLERSPSNALAVPYDGGWSPSAPRPPGDTIADVRALADGWVAKGVIEPSAAEALAWVQNHFTTLADCHFVLIGAGSAMGPCASLLALGANVVALDIPRPALWAKITALPSAGTLTFPVVPGDGVDADRAGCDLLNEPNEIATWLCDTWLPSLNRSAKVVIGNYTYLDGDLHVKLSLCADAVIDRLLAACRDRDQAISGCAFLCTPTDLHVVPEEAYRASKANRANRSLKLLESLFFQITGKLEPNYYGAAEKDEFHVCNGLSVAQGPNYALAKRIQHWRAMLAAHAGHLASSTVAPSTATLSVIHNRTFAWAYGGMPAFNFEIFKQETTTAVMAALLVHDLLNVKGPKHPAQTTKLKNPLMIFSSQSVHGGLWRSPYAVDSIGEVSALIYFAADIFKTPRILLAAATLIAAATAFLLS
;
A
#
# COMPACT_ATOMS: atom_id res chain seq x y z
N MET A 1 29.80 -5.85 -14.31
CA MET A 1 30.24 -6.93 -15.22
C MET A 1 30.88 -8.08 -14.45
N LEU A 2 31.86 -7.83 -13.56
CA LEU A 2 32.53 -8.85 -12.73
C LEU A 2 31.57 -9.75 -11.92
N ILE A 3 30.60 -9.19 -11.19
CA ILE A 3 29.63 -9.98 -10.41
C ILE A 3 28.81 -10.91 -11.31
N LYS A 4 28.37 -10.41 -12.49
CA LYS A 4 27.60 -11.19 -13.45
C LYS A 4 28.42 -12.38 -13.98
N ALA A 5 29.69 -12.15 -14.32
CA ALA A 5 30.59 -13.20 -14.78
C ALA A 5 30.84 -14.26 -13.70
N TYR A 6 31.09 -13.83 -12.45
CA TYR A 6 31.22 -14.73 -11.30
C TYR A 6 29.97 -15.60 -11.10
N LEU A 7 28.77 -14.99 -11.12
CA LEU A 7 27.51 -15.73 -10.96
C LEU A 7 27.30 -16.72 -12.11
N VAL A 8 27.65 -16.37 -13.35
CA VAL A 8 27.59 -17.32 -14.47
C VAL A 8 28.51 -18.51 -14.24
N LEU A 9 29.78 -18.26 -13.87
CA LEU A 9 30.76 -19.32 -13.61
C LEU A 9 30.33 -20.23 -12.46
N TYR A 10 29.87 -19.65 -11.35
CA TYR A 10 29.35 -20.39 -10.20
C TYR A 10 28.19 -21.30 -10.59
N ASN A 11 27.17 -20.74 -11.27
CA ASN A 11 26.00 -21.53 -11.69
C ASN A 11 26.38 -22.62 -12.71
N MET A 12 27.35 -22.37 -13.58
CA MET A 12 27.89 -23.39 -14.49
C MET A 12 28.62 -24.52 -13.75
N MET A 13 29.44 -24.19 -12.75
CA MET A 13 30.12 -25.17 -11.91
C MET A 13 29.11 -26.06 -11.17
N CYS A 14 28.09 -25.46 -10.55
CA CYS A 14 27.01 -26.20 -9.91
C CYS A 14 26.23 -27.07 -10.91
N LEU A 15 25.94 -26.55 -12.11
CA LEU A 15 25.30 -27.33 -13.17
C LEU A 15 26.12 -28.58 -13.55
N VAL A 16 27.44 -28.44 -13.67
CA VAL A 16 28.34 -29.56 -13.95
C VAL A 16 28.33 -30.57 -12.80
N LEU A 17 28.46 -30.13 -11.55
CA LEU A 17 28.45 -31.01 -10.38
C LEU A 17 27.15 -31.82 -10.27
N TRP A 18 26.00 -31.15 -10.39
CA TRP A 18 24.70 -31.82 -10.35
C TRP A 18 24.42 -32.66 -11.59
N GLY A 19 24.95 -32.28 -12.76
CA GLY A 19 24.91 -33.08 -13.98
C GLY A 19 25.72 -34.37 -13.88
N LEU A 20 26.92 -34.32 -13.28
CA LEU A 20 27.73 -35.49 -12.98
C LEU A 20 27.02 -36.41 -11.97
N ALA A 21 26.47 -35.84 -10.89
CA ALA A 21 25.65 -36.59 -9.93
C ALA A 21 24.46 -37.30 -10.60
N ALA A 22 23.76 -36.60 -11.50
CA ALA A 22 22.65 -37.17 -12.27
C ALA A 22 23.11 -38.33 -13.17
N GLY A 23 24.22 -38.15 -13.90
CA GLY A 23 24.81 -39.19 -14.74
C GLY A 23 25.22 -40.43 -13.94
N CYS A 24 25.92 -40.24 -12.82
CA CYS A 24 26.27 -41.32 -11.89
C CYS A 24 25.03 -42.03 -11.33
N SER A 25 23.96 -41.29 -11.01
CA SER A 25 22.70 -41.85 -10.54
C SER A 25 22.03 -42.74 -11.58
N VAL A 26 22.04 -42.33 -12.86
CA VAL A 26 21.50 -43.15 -13.96
C VAL A 26 22.30 -44.45 -14.12
N VAL A 27 23.63 -44.39 -14.03
CA VAL A 27 24.50 -45.59 -14.09
C VAL A 27 24.22 -46.51 -12.90
N ALA A 28 24.09 -45.96 -11.70
CA ALA A 28 23.79 -46.73 -10.49
C ALA A 28 22.42 -47.42 -10.58
N MET A 29 21.39 -46.72 -11.06
CA MET A 29 20.05 -47.29 -11.27
C MET A 29 20.08 -48.51 -12.19
N LYS A 30 20.90 -48.50 -13.24
CA LYS A 30 21.03 -49.65 -14.17
C LYS A 30 21.79 -50.84 -13.56
N ARG A 31 22.72 -50.60 -12.62
CA ARG A 31 23.62 -51.64 -12.09
C ARG A 31 23.18 -52.22 -10.75
N LYS A 32 22.69 -51.36 -9.84
CA LYS A 32 22.43 -51.68 -8.43
C LYS A 32 21.06 -51.13 -7.95
N GLY A 33 20.23 -50.61 -8.84
CA GLY A 33 18.95 -49.99 -8.49
C GLY A 33 19.10 -48.78 -7.56
N LEU A 34 18.02 -48.44 -6.85
CA LEU A 34 17.96 -47.27 -5.96
C LEU A 34 19.00 -47.33 -4.83
N ALA A 35 19.22 -48.53 -4.27
CA ALA A 35 20.20 -48.81 -3.22
C ALA A 35 21.64 -48.43 -3.60
N GLY A 36 21.98 -48.46 -4.89
CA GLY A 36 23.32 -48.10 -5.35
C GLY A 36 23.54 -46.61 -5.57
N VAL A 37 22.48 -45.80 -5.66
CA VAL A 37 22.58 -44.42 -6.15
C VAL A 37 23.49 -43.55 -5.27
N TRP A 38 23.33 -43.64 -3.95
CA TRP A 38 24.16 -42.88 -3.02
C TRP A 38 25.65 -43.23 -3.14
N GLY A 39 25.99 -44.52 -3.25
CA GLY A 39 27.38 -44.95 -3.40
C GLY A 39 28.08 -44.43 -4.67
N TYR A 40 27.33 -44.14 -5.74
CA TYR A 40 27.89 -43.61 -6.99
C TYR A 40 27.85 -42.08 -7.09
N ALA A 41 26.80 -41.44 -6.58
CA ALA A 41 26.55 -40.01 -6.76
C ALA A 41 26.79 -39.18 -5.48
N GLY A 42 26.89 -39.81 -4.32
CA GLY A 42 26.92 -39.15 -3.01
C GLY A 42 28.04 -38.11 -2.86
N SER A 43 29.25 -38.38 -3.35
CA SER A 43 30.36 -37.42 -3.31
C SER A 43 30.08 -36.15 -4.11
N PHE A 44 29.47 -36.28 -5.30
CA PHE A 44 29.08 -35.12 -6.11
C PHE A 44 27.93 -34.35 -5.48
N VAL A 45 26.95 -35.05 -4.89
CA VAL A 45 25.84 -34.43 -4.15
C VAL A 45 26.36 -33.65 -2.94
N LEU A 46 27.31 -34.22 -2.18
CA LEU A 46 27.93 -33.55 -1.04
C LEU A 46 28.66 -32.28 -1.47
N VAL A 47 29.53 -32.35 -2.48
CA VAL A 47 30.26 -31.18 -2.99
C VAL A 47 29.30 -30.14 -3.56
N GLY A 48 28.29 -30.56 -4.32
CA GLY A 48 27.26 -29.68 -4.86
C GLY A 48 26.44 -28.99 -3.76
N GLN A 49 26.11 -29.70 -2.69
CA GLN A 49 25.36 -29.16 -1.55
C GLN A 49 26.22 -28.21 -0.71
N LEU A 50 27.50 -28.52 -0.49
CA LEU A 50 28.45 -27.61 0.17
C LEU A 50 28.66 -26.33 -0.65
N ALA A 51 28.71 -26.44 -1.98
CA ALA A 51 28.78 -25.27 -2.86
C ALA A 51 27.54 -24.35 -2.72
N MET A 52 26.35 -24.89 -2.38
CA MET A 52 25.16 -24.07 -2.11
C MET A 52 25.28 -23.21 -0.85
N SER A 53 26.19 -23.52 0.07
CA SER A 53 26.48 -22.63 1.21
C SER A 53 26.96 -21.25 0.76
N LEU A 54 27.58 -21.15 -0.44
CA LEU A 54 27.92 -19.87 -1.05
C LEU A 54 26.69 -19.03 -1.40
N GLU A 55 25.52 -19.64 -1.66
CA GLU A 55 24.28 -18.90 -1.94
C GLU A 55 23.82 -18.09 -0.72
N ILE A 56 24.12 -18.56 0.51
CA ILE A 56 23.88 -17.80 1.75
C ILE A 56 24.70 -16.51 1.74
N PHE A 57 25.98 -16.59 1.36
CA PHE A 57 26.84 -15.42 1.23
C PHE A 57 26.42 -14.52 0.08
N HIS A 58 25.98 -15.07 -1.06
CA HIS A 58 25.45 -14.29 -2.17
C HIS A 58 24.22 -13.48 -1.75
N SER A 59 23.34 -14.05 -0.93
CA SER A 59 22.18 -13.37 -0.36
C SER A 59 22.59 -12.32 0.70
N ALA A 60 23.47 -12.68 1.64
CA ALA A 60 23.94 -11.79 2.71
C ALA A 60 24.65 -10.54 2.16
N LEU A 61 25.46 -10.71 1.11
CA LEU A 61 26.19 -9.64 0.43
C LEU A 61 25.34 -8.92 -0.64
N ARG A 62 24.06 -9.30 -0.80
CA ARG A 62 23.12 -8.76 -1.82
C ARG A 62 23.65 -8.86 -3.26
N LEU A 63 24.43 -9.89 -3.57
CA LEU A 63 24.84 -10.21 -4.94
C LEU A 63 23.65 -10.69 -5.79
N VAL A 64 22.66 -11.30 -5.13
CA VAL A 64 21.39 -11.75 -5.70
C VAL A 64 20.22 -11.18 -4.88
N PRO A 65 19.04 -10.96 -5.48
CA PRO A 65 17.87 -10.37 -4.80
C PRO A 65 17.13 -11.34 -3.86
N SER A 66 17.76 -12.43 -3.43
CA SER A 66 17.15 -13.44 -2.58
C SER A 66 17.18 -13.02 -1.10
N PRO A 67 16.10 -13.21 -0.31
CA PRO A 67 16.10 -12.94 1.13
C PRO A 67 16.99 -13.92 1.92
N LEU A 68 17.73 -13.42 2.93
CA LEU A 68 18.75 -14.20 3.65
C LEU A 68 18.17 -15.37 4.45
N VAL A 69 17.16 -15.13 5.30
CA VAL A 69 16.61 -16.16 6.20
C VAL A 69 16.01 -17.34 5.41
N PRO A 70 15.18 -17.14 4.38
CA PRO A 70 14.73 -18.24 3.52
C PRO A 70 15.88 -18.98 2.83
N THR A 71 16.90 -18.28 2.34
CA THR A 71 18.07 -18.90 1.68
C THR A 71 18.84 -19.77 2.67
N PHE A 72 19.07 -19.26 3.89
CA PHE A 72 19.71 -20.02 4.97
C PHE A 72 18.94 -21.29 5.32
N LEU A 73 17.63 -21.18 5.59
CA LEU A 73 16.79 -22.32 5.93
C LEU A 73 16.74 -23.35 4.80
N GLN A 74 16.67 -22.90 3.54
CA GLN A 74 16.67 -23.78 2.37
C GLN A 74 17.99 -24.57 2.24
N VAL A 75 19.14 -23.94 2.51
CA VAL A 75 20.43 -24.62 2.40
C VAL A 75 20.68 -25.53 3.60
N MET A 76 20.41 -25.07 4.82
CA MET A 76 20.61 -25.85 6.04
C MET A 76 19.70 -27.07 6.10
N SER A 77 18.43 -26.95 5.69
CA SER A 77 17.47 -28.06 5.64
C SER A 77 17.90 -29.21 4.72
N ARG A 78 18.83 -28.97 3.79
CA ARG A 78 19.39 -29.99 2.91
C ARG A 78 20.78 -30.46 3.33
N LEU A 79 21.57 -29.60 3.98
CA LEU A 79 22.88 -30.01 4.48
C LEU A 79 22.77 -31.08 5.56
N TRP A 80 21.85 -30.94 6.51
CA TRP A 80 21.74 -31.93 7.60
C TRP A 80 21.33 -33.32 7.08
N ILE A 81 20.43 -33.40 6.09
CA ILE A 81 19.96 -34.69 5.57
C ILE A 81 21.03 -35.39 4.71
N VAL A 82 21.92 -34.65 4.05
CA VAL A 82 23.08 -35.20 3.34
C VAL A 82 24.08 -35.83 4.32
N VAL A 83 24.18 -35.31 5.54
CA VAL A 83 25.09 -35.83 6.57
C VAL A 83 24.63 -37.21 7.08
N VAL A 84 23.33 -37.51 7.06
CA VAL A 84 22.78 -38.79 7.54
C VAL A 84 23.41 -40.02 6.84
N PRO A 85 23.38 -40.16 5.51
CA PRO A 85 24.04 -41.28 4.83
C PRO A 85 25.58 -41.19 4.80
N VAL A 86 26.18 -40.04 5.11
CA VAL A 86 27.65 -39.90 5.29
C VAL A 86 28.09 -40.50 6.62
N LEU A 87 27.45 -40.09 7.72
CA LEU A 87 27.81 -40.54 9.07
C LEU A 87 27.26 -41.93 9.39
N GLY A 88 26.10 -42.29 8.83
CA GLY A 88 25.50 -43.63 8.96
C GLY A 88 26.11 -44.68 8.03
N SER A 89 27.38 -44.51 7.64
CA SER A 89 28.10 -45.48 6.80
C SER A 89 28.24 -46.84 7.51
N GLU A 90 28.45 -46.84 8.83
CA GLU A 90 28.48 -48.03 9.68
C GLU A 90 27.15 -48.79 9.67
N CYS A 91 26.03 -48.07 9.64
CA CYS A 91 24.67 -48.61 9.52
C CYS A 91 24.26 -48.92 8.06
N LYS A 92 25.18 -48.78 7.10
CA LYS A 92 24.93 -49.00 5.66
C LYS A 92 23.74 -48.21 5.09
N ILE A 93 23.41 -47.03 5.65
CA ILE A 93 22.28 -46.20 5.20
C ILE A 93 22.36 -45.91 3.70
N GLY A 94 23.58 -45.66 3.19
CA GLY A 94 23.80 -45.43 1.76
C GLY A 94 23.50 -46.61 0.84
N GLY A 95 23.27 -47.81 1.37
CA GLY A 95 22.83 -49.00 0.66
C GLY A 95 21.32 -49.20 0.64
N GLU A 96 20.55 -48.33 1.30
CA GLU A 96 19.09 -48.35 1.28
C GLU A 96 18.53 -47.59 0.06
N PRO A 97 17.31 -47.89 -0.42
CA PRO A 97 16.74 -47.26 -1.61
C PRO A 97 16.38 -45.78 -1.40
N TRP A 98 16.13 -45.35 -0.16
CA TRP A 98 15.60 -44.02 0.16
C TRP A 98 16.57 -42.86 -0.11
N PRO A 99 17.85 -42.93 0.25
CA PRO A 99 18.85 -41.97 -0.22
C PRO A 99 18.89 -41.85 -1.74
N GLY A 100 18.65 -42.95 -2.47
CA GLY A 100 18.58 -42.95 -3.92
C GLY A 100 17.40 -42.15 -4.48
N VAL A 101 16.22 -42.30 -3.89
CA VAL A 101 15.02 -41.51 -4.26
C VAL A 101 15.24 -40.01 -4.02
N MET A 102 15.86 -39.67 -2.89
CA MET A 102 16.24 -38.30 -2.55
C MET A 102 17.21 -37.72 -3.59
N VAL A 103 18.32 -38.41 -3.86
CA VAL A 103 19.36 -37.96 -4.79
C VAL A 103 18.82 -37.79 -6.22
N LEU A 104 18.00 -38.71 -6.72
CA LEU A 104 17.39 -38.59 -8.04
C LEU A 104 16.47 -37.36 -8.13
N SER A 105 15.63 -37.15 -7.12
CA SER A 105 14.72 -36.00 -7.07
C SER A 105 15.50 -34.67 -7.04
N TRP A 106 16.56 -34.62 -6.24
CA TRP A 106 17.44 -33.46 -6.13
C TRP A 106 18.18 -33.18 -7.43
N CYS A 107 18.84 -34.18 -8.01
CA CYS A 107 19.55 -34.01 -9.28
C CYS A 107 18.64 -33.46 -10.39
N ALA A 108 17.41 -33.99 -10.49
CA ALA A 108 16.44 -33.53 -11.47
C ALA A 108 16.06 -32.05 -11.27
N VAL A 109 15.78 -31.62 -10.03
CA VAL A 109 15.47 -30.21 -9.72
C VAL A 109 16.68 -29.31 -9.96
N GLU A 110 17.86 -29.72 -9.52
CA GLU A 110 19.07 -28.89 -9.50
C GLU A 110 19.63 -28.65 -10.90
N VAL A 111 19.67 -29.67 -11.76
CA VAL A 111 20.08 -29.51 -13.16
C VAL A 111 19.18 -28.49 -13.87
N ILE A 112 17.86 -28.56 -13.66
CA ILE A 112 16.90 -27.59 -14.21
C ILE A 112 17.14 -26.19 -13.62
N ARG A 113 17.35 -26.09 -12.29
CA ARG A 113 17.56 -24.82 -11.59
C ARG A 113 18.78 -24.07 -12.09
N TYR A 114 19.94 -24.74 -12.13
CA TYR A 114 21.17 -24.09 -12.56
C TYR A 114 21.19 -23.81 -14.06
N SER A 115 20.58 -24.68 -14.89
CA SER A 115 20.35 -24.39 -16.30
C SER A 115 19.52 -23.10 -16.47
N PHE A 116 18.44 -22.96 -15.68
CA PHE A 116 17.59 -21.77 -15.69
C PHE A 116 18.37 -20.51 -15.26
N TYR A 117 19.19 -20.59 -14.20
CA TYR A 117 19.98 -19.44 -13.73
C TYR A 117 21.02 -19.01 -14.77
N VAL A 118 21.74 -19.95 -15.39
CA VAL A 118 22.68 -19.63 -16.48
C VAL A 118 21.95 -18.97 -17.64
N ALA A 119 20.84 -19.55 -18.11
CA ALA A 119 20.05 -18.99 -19.20
C ALA A 119 19.52 -17.59 -18.88
N SER A 120 19.10 -17.34 -17.63
CA SER A 120 18.60 -16.03 -17.19
C SER A 120 19.68 -14.95 -17.09
N LEU A 121 20.94 -15.34 -16.91
CA LEU A 121 22.07 -14.41 -16.84
C LEU A 121 22.65 -14.13 -18.23
N VAL A 122 22.72 -15.13 -19.10
CA VAL A 122 23.36 -15.02 -20.42
C VAL A 122 22.38 -14.54 -21.49
N GLY A 123 21.13 -14.99 -21.46
CA GLY A 123 20.12 -14.67 -22.47
C GLY A 123 19.32 -13.40 -22.16
N THR A 124 18.63 -12.89 -23.19
CA THR A 124 17.60 -11.84 -23.05
C THR A 124 16.30 -12.40 -22.47
N GLU A 125 15.94 -13.62 -22.84
CA GLU A 125 14.81 -14.37 -22.29
C GLU A 125 15.16 -15.86 -22.13
N VAL A 126 14.62 -16.51 -21.09
CA VAL A 126 14.81 -17.95 -20.88
C VAL A 126 13.92 -18.75 -21.86
N PRO A 127 14.44 -19.79 -22.53
CA PRO A 127 13.66 -20.66 -23.41
C PRO A 127 12.42 -21.23 -22.72
N TYR A 128 11.30 -21.34 -23.46
CA TYR A 128 10.03 -21.77 -22.89
C TYR A 128 10.08 -23.17 -22.24
N PRO A 129 10.71 -24.21 -22.84
CA PRO A 129 10.77 -25.53 -22.21
C PRO A 129 11.46 -25.49 -20.85
N LEU A 130 12.59 -24.77 -20.75
CA LEU A 130 13.34 -24.64 -19.50
C LEU A 130 12.58 -23.84 -18.44
N PHE A 131 11.88 -22.78 -18.86
CA PHE A 131 10.96 -22.03 -18.01
C PHE A 131 9.82 -22.93 -17.49
N TRP A 132 9.18 -23.70 -18.38
CA TRP A 132 8.08 -24.59 -18.01
C TRP A 132 8.53 -25.63 -16.99
N LEU A 133 9.69 -26.26 -17.25
CA LEU A 133 10.30 -27.23 -16.35
C LEU A 133 10.52 -26.62 -14.97
N ARG A 134 11.23 -25.49 -14.87
CA ARG A 134 11.57 -24.81 -13.60
C ARG A 134 10.36 -24.55 -12.69
N TYR A 135 9.20 -24.26 -13.29
CA TYR A 135 7.98 -23.91 -12.58
C TYR A 135 6.92 -25.02 -12.55
N SER A 136 7.14 -26.18 -13.16
CA SER A 136 6.14 -27.26 -13.24
C SER A 136 6.63 -28.61 -12.72
N VAL A 137 7.93 -28.92 -12.78
CA VAL A 137 8.43 -30.24 -12.32
C VAL A 137 8.25 -30.48 -10.83
N PHE A 138 8.00 -29.43 -10.04
CA PHE A 138 7.70 -29.56 -8.60
C PHE A 138 6.45 -30.40 -8.33
N TYR A 139 5.50 -30.50 -9.27
CA TYR A 139 4.33 -31.36 -9.11
C TYR A 139 4.71 -32.83 -8.84
N LEU A 140 5.80 -33.29 -9.46
CA LEU A 140 6.32 -34.65 -9.30
C LEU A 140 7.49 -34.72 -8.30
N LEU A 141 8.46 -33.81 -8.44
CA LEU A 141 9.72 -33.89 -7.72
C LEU A 141 9.62 -33.45 -6.25
N TYR A 142 8.59 -32.67 -5.91
CA TYR A 142 8.39 -32.19 -4.54
C TYR A 142 7.90 -33.31 -3.61
N PRO A 143 6.84 -34.09 -3.96
CA PRO A 143 6.48 -35.27 -3.17
C PRO A 143 7.58 -36.34 -3.09
N SER A 144 8.28 -36.64 -4.21
CA SER A 144 9.33 -37.66 -4.21
C SER A 144 10.56 -37.25 -3.42
N GLY A 145 10.96 -35.97 -3.49
CA GLY A 145 12.06 -35.43 -2.69
C GLY A 145 11.77 -35.50 -1.19
N ILE A 146 10.58 -35.05 -0.78
CA ILE A 146 10.17 -35.09 0.63
C ILE A 146 10.08 -36.52 1.15
N LEU A 147 9.53 -37.44 0.36
CA LEU A 147 9.48 -38.85 0.76
C LEU A 147 10.89 -39.42 0.95
N GLY A 148 11.80 -39.13 0.02
CA GLY A 148 13.21 -39.54 0.13
C GLY A 148 13.90 -38.98 1.38
N GLU A 149 13.70 -37.70 1.69
CA GLU A 149 14.27 -37.03 2.86
C GLU A 149 13.68 -37.58 4.18
N LEU A 150 12.37 -37.78 4.26
CA LEU A 150 11.71 -38.33 5.44
C LEU A 150 12.14 -39.77 5.72
N MET A 151 12.21 -40.62 4.69
CA MET A 151 12.64 -42.00 4.89
C MET A 151 14.14 -42.09 5.18
N THR A 152 14.98 -41.25 4.55
CA THR A 152 16.42 -41.18 4.86
C THR A 152 16.65 -40.71 6.29
N SER A 153 15.91 -39.71 6.76
CA SER A 153 16.02 -39.24 8.14
C SER A 153 15.54 -40.27 9.16
N ARG A 154 14.52 -41.08 8.83
CA ARG A 154 14.07 -42.20 9.66
C ARG A 154 15.17 -43.25 9.83
N LEU A 155 15.87 -43.61 8.75
CA LEU A 155 17.03 -44.50 8.85
C LEU A 155 18.12 -43.92 9.76
N GLY A 156 18.33 -42.59 9.72
CA GLY A 156 19.21 -41.89 10.64
C GLY A 156 18.76 -41.97 12.10
N TYR A 157 17.46 -41.84 12.37
CA TYR A 157 16.90 -41.97 13.72
C TYR A 157 17.14 -43.37 14.30
N GLU A 158 16.96 -44.40 13.48
CA GLU A 158 17.17 -45.80 13.87
C GLU A 158 18.67 -46.11 14.07
N CYS A 159 19.55 -45.52 13.27
CA CYS A 159 21.01 -45.72 13.33
C CYS A 159 21.71 -44.95 14.46
N PHE A 160 21.40 -43.68 14.67
CA PHE A 160 22.15 -42.84 15.61
C PHE A 160 21.63 -43.05 17.04
N GLU A 161 22.53 -43.39 17.97
CA GLU A 161 22.17 -43.72 19.36
C GLU A 161 21.94 -42.50 20.27
N SER A 162 22.46 -41.34 19.89
CA SER A 162 22.37 -40.12 20.70
C SER A 162 20.92 -39.59 20.81
N ASP A 163 20.40 -39.50 22.04
CA ASP A 163 19.06 -38.97 22.33
C ASP A 163 18.85 -37.55 21.80
N ALA A 164 19.88 -36.69 21.89
CA ALA A 164 19.83 -35.34 21.34
C ALA A 164 19.66 -35.35 19.80
N THR A 165 20.35 -36.27 19.12
CA THR A 165 20.26 -36.44 17.66
C THR A 165 18.89 -36.98 17.25
N ARG A 166 18.38 -37.98 17.98
CA ARG A 166 17.04 -38.53 17.79
C ARG A 166 15.95 -37.49 18.01
N ALA A 167 16.04 -36.71 19.08
CA ALA A 167 15.11 -35.61 19.37
C ALA A 167 15.12 -34.55 18.26
N LEU A 168 16.30 -34.18 17.75
CA LEU A 168 16.44 -33.25 16.63
C LEU A 168 15.79 -33.77 15.35
N ILE A 169 16.02 -35.05 15.00
CA ILE A 169 15.40 -35.67 13.82
C ILE A 169 13.88 -35.68 13.95
N SER A 170 13.35 -36.08 15.11
CA SER A 170 11.91 -36.09 15.38
C SER A 170 11.30 -34.69 15.26
N ALA A 171 11.95 -33.66 15.81
CA ALA A 171 11.50 -32.28 15.69
C ALA A 171 11.42 -31.81 14.23
N ILE A 172 12.42 -32.16 13.41
CA ILE A 172 12.45 -31.83 11.99
C ILE A 172 11.33 -32.59 11.24
N GLN A 173 11.16 -33.89 11.49
CA GLN A 173 10.09 -34.68 10.85
C GLN A 173 8.69 -34.14 11.17
N LEU A 174 8.45 -33.72 12.42
CA LEU A 174 7.19 -33.07 12.81
C LEU A 174 6.96 -31.77 12.04
N LEU A 175 8.00 -30.98 11.76
CA LEU A 175 7.89 -29.75 10.98
C LEU A 175 7.48 -29.99 9.52
N TYR A 176 7.79 -31.16 8.95
CA TYR A 176 7.39 -31.51 7.58
C TYR A 176 5.86 -31.69 7.43
N ILE A 177 5.15 -32.04 8.49
CA ILE A 177 3.68 -32.25 8.45
C ILE A 177 2.95 -30.95 8.06
N PRO A 178 3.11 -29.81 8.76
CA PRO A 178 2.54 -28.54 8.31
C PRO A 178 3.38 -27.86 7.22
N GLY A 179 4.70 -28.08 7.19
CA GLY A 179 5.61 -27.38 6.28
C GLY A 179 5.46 -27.82 4.82
N SER A 180 5.31 -29.13 4.57
CA SER A 180 5.28 -29.67 3.20
C SER A 180 4.07 -29.23 2.38
N PRO A 181 2.81 -29.23 2.87
CA PRO A 181 1.68 -28.75 2.09
C PRO A 181 1.75 -27.24 1.89
N PHE A 182 2.19 -26.48 2.90
CA PHE A 182 2.37 -25.04 2.81
C PHE A 182 3.35 -24.65 1.69
N MET A 183 4.54 -25.26 1.67
CA MET A 183 5.55 -24.98 0.64
C MET A 183 5.12 -25.45 -0.75
N TYR A 184 4.42 -26.59 -0.85
CA TYR A 184 3.86 -27.07 -2.12
C TYR A 184 2.83 -26.08 -2.70
N LEU A 185 1.90 -25.59 -1.87
CA LEU A 185 0.92 -24.58 -2.28
C LEU A 185 1.60 -23.26 -2.66
N ASN A 186 2.67 -22.88 -1.96
CA ASN A 186 3.49 -21.73 -2.34
C ASN A 186 4.10 -21.90 -3.74
N MET A 187 4.60 -23.09 -4.09
CA MET A 187 5.10 -23.40 -5.43
C MET A 187 4.01 -23.31 -6.51
N VAL A 188 2.78 -23.75 -6.22
CA VAL A 188 1.62 -23.54 -7.11
C VAL A 188 1.36 -22.05 -7.34
N GLY A 189 1.43 -21.25 -6.27
CA GLY A 189 1.33 -19.78 -6.35
C GLY A 189 2.43 -19.17 -7.21
N ASN A 190 3.68 -19.59 -7.00
CA ASN A 190 4.85 -19.14 -7.76
C ASN A 190 4.70 -19.45 -9.26
N ARG A 191 4.22 -20.64 -9.60
CA ARG A 191 3.92 -21.01 -10.99
C ARG A 191 2.90 -20.07 -11.61
N LYS A 192 1.74 -19.86 -10.97
CA LYS A 192 0.69 -18.95 -11.48
C LYS A 192 1.25 -17.55 -11.74
N ARG A 193 2.03 -17.00 -10.81
CA ARG A 193 2.67 -15.67 -10.93
C ARG A 193 3.68 -15.62 -12.08
N ALA A 194 4.55 -16.63 -12.18
CA ALA A 194 5.59 -16.70 -13.22
C ALA A 194 4.97 -16.77 -14.63
N PHE A 195 3.96 -17.62 -14.83
CA PHE A 195 3.25 -17.73 -16.10
C PHE A 195 2.52 -16.43 -16.45
N LYS A 196 1.81 -15.82 -15.49
CA LYS A 196 1.17 -14.51 -15.68
C LYS A 196 2.18 -13.45 -16.13
N LYS A 197 3.38 -13.43 -15.53
CA LYS A 197 4.44 -12.48 -15.88
C LYS A 197 5.01 -12.71 -17.28
N ARG A 198 5.24 -13.97 -17.68
CA ARG A 198 5.83 -14.31 -18.98
C ARG A 198 4.91 -13.93 -20.15
N PHE A 199 3.60 -14.16 -19.99
CA PHE A 199 2.60 -13.87 -21.02
C PHE A 199 1.97 -12.48 -20.86
N ALA A 200 2.49 -11.64 -19.97
CA ALA A 200 2.06 -10.26 -19.88
C ALA A 200 2.49 -9.53 -21.18
N PRO A 201 1.58 -8.78 -21.84
CA PRO A 201 1.97 -7.97 -22.98
C PRO A 201 3.07 -6.98 -22.55
N LYS A 202 3.98 -6.65 -23.49
CA LYS A 202 4.99 -5.62 -23.23
C LYS A 202 4.28 -4.33 -22.85
N PRO A 203 4.72 -3.63 -21.79
CA PRO A 203 4.10 -2.37 -21.42
C PRO A 203 4.21 -1.40 -22.61
N PRO A 204 3.16 -0.61 -22.87
CA PRO A 204 3.23 0.43 -23.90
C PRO A 204 4.38 1.40 -23.59
N PRO A 205 4.92 2.08 -24.62
CA PRO A 205 5.93 3.11 -24.39
C PRO A 205 5.43 4.15 -23.39
N PRO A 206 6.33 4.72 -22.55
CA PRO A 206 5.94 5.73 -21.57
C PRO A 206 5.32 6.94 -22.28
N ARG A 207 4.19 7.42 -21.75
CA ARG A 207 3.46 8.59 -22.24
C ARG A 207 2.98 9.42 -21.04
N GLY A 208 2.82 10.73 -21.22
CA GLY A 208 2.39 11.63 -20.14
C GLY A 208 3.44 11.79 -19.04
N CYS A 209 3.00 12.03 -17.80
CA CYS A 209 3.87 12.29 -16.66
C CYS A 209 4.77 11.10 -16.27
N GLN A 210 6.07 11.35 -16.12
CA GLN A 210 7.09 10.35 -15.82
C GLN A 210 8.07 10.81 -14.72
N PHE A 211 8.54 9.85 -13.91
CA PHE A 211 9.66 10.07 -12.99
C PHE A 211 10.94 10.35 -13.76
N PRO A 212 11.87 11.20 -13.27
CA PRO A 212 13.13 11.48 -13.94
C PRO A 212 13.93 10.20 -14.26
N LYS A 213 14.62 10.19 -15.40
CA LYS A 213 15.64 9.16 -15.69
C LYS A 213 16.85 9.36 -14.79
N ASP A 214 17.41 8.27 -14.29
CA ASP A 214 18.73 8.26 -13.66
C ASP A 214 19.86 8.19 -14.70
N ALA A 215 21.12 8.22 -14.24
CA ALA A 215 22.30 8.14 -15.11
C ALA A 215 22.38 6.83 -15.94
N LYS A 216 21.57 5.81 -15.60
CA LYS A 216 21.46 4.53 -16.33
C LYS A 216 20.21 4.48 -17.22
N GLY A 217 19.47 5.58 -17.34
CA GLY A 217 18.23 5.68 -18.09
C GLY A 217 17.00 5.08 -17.39
N ALA A 218 17.12 4.63 -16.14
CA ALA A 218 16.01 4.02 -15.40
C ALA A 218 15.20 5.08 -14.63
N ARG A 219 13.89 4.91 -14.55
CA ARG A 219 12.97 5.83 -13.85
C ARG A 219 12.74 5.36 -12.40
N SER A 220 13.70 5.63 -11.51
CA SER A 220 13.67 5.15 -10.12
C SER A 220 12.79 6.01 -9.21
N THR A 221 11.69 5.44 -8.70
CA THR A 221 10.80 6.15 -7.77
C THR A 221 11.47 6.43 -6.42
N THR A 222 12.31 5.50 -5.94
CA THR A 222 13.07 5.66 -4.69
C THR A 222 14.07 6.81 -4.79
N ALA A 223 14.79 6.93 -5.91
CA ALA A 223 15.75 8.00 -6.09
C ALA A 223 15.06 9.36 -6.12
N ALA A 224 13.94 9.48 -6.85
CA ALA A 224 13.16 10.70 -6.89
C ALA A 224 12.60 11.07 -5.51
N ASN A 225 11.97 10.13 -4.81
CA ASN A 225 11.36 10.38 -3.51
C ASN A 225 12.38 10.88 -2.46
N ARG A 226 13.57 10.27 -2.40
CA ARG A 226 14.68 10.76 -1.55
C ARG A 226 15.03 12.22 -1.82
N LYS A 227 15.13 12.60 -3.10
CA LYS A 227 15.49 13.96 -3.50
C LYS A 227 14.37 14.96 -3.23
N VAL A 228 13.10 14.58 -3.42
CA VAL A 228 11.95 15.41 -3.06
C VAL A 228 11.95 15.73 -1.57
N ILE A 229 12.08 14.70 -0.73
CA ILE A 229 12.09 14.86 0.73
C ILE A 229 13.33 15.63 1.20
N ALA A 230 14.48 15.42 0.55
CA ALA A 230 15.69 16.18 0.85
C ALA A 230 15.55 17.67 0.48
N ALA A 231 14.96 18.00 -0.67
CA ALA A 231 14.68 19.37 -1.06
C ALA A 231 13.76 20.06 -0.05
N ALA A 232 12.69 19.38 0.36
CA ALA A 232 11.76 19.90 1.37
C ALA A 232 12.42 20.09 2.74
N LEU A 233 13.29 19.17 3.19
CA LEU A 233 14.05 19.28 4.44
C LEU A 233 15.08 20.41 4.40
N ALA A 234 15.79 20.57 3.27
CA ALA A 234 16.76 21.65 3.11
C ALA A 234 16.07 23.02 3.26
N ALA A 235 14.84 23.15 2.75
CA ALA A 235 14.05 24.37 2.82
C ALA A 235 13.59 24.75 4.24
N THR A 236 13.53 23.80 5.18
CA THR A 236 13.28 24.09 6.60
C THR A 236 14.56 24.49 7.36
N GLY A 237 15.71 24.55 6.69
CA GLY A 237 17.03 24.73 7.31
C GLY A 237 17.65 23.44 7.85
N ASP A 238 17.03 22.27 7.67
CA ASP A 238 17.55 20.99 8.15
C ASP A 238 18.48 20.31 7.12
N VAL A 239 19.64 20.93 6.92
CA VAL A 239 20.64 20.50 5.92
C VAL A 239 21.13 19.07 6.19
N GLU A 240 21.32 18.70 7.47
CA GLU A 240 21.75 17.35 7.82
C GLU A 240 20.64 16.31 7.61
N GLY A 241 19.38 16.69 7.83
CA GLY A 241 18.22 15.87 7.49
C GLY A 241 18.11 15.62 6.00
N ALA A 242 18.31 16.66 5.20
CA ALA A 242 18.33 16.54 3.75
C ALA A 242 19.41 15.55 3.27
N LYS A 243 20.66 15.69 3.73
CA LYS A 243 21.75 14.76 3.41
C LYS A 243 21.44 13.33 3.86
N ALA A 244 20.82 13.15 5.03
CA ALA A 244 20.44 11.84 5.54
C ALA A 244 19.37 11.17 4.66
N ALA A 245 18.36 11.92 4.20
CA ALA A 245 17.32 11.43 3.31
C ALA A 245 17.90 10.97 1.96
N GLU A 246 18.82 11.74 1.37
CA GLU A 246 19.46 11.37 0.09
C GLU A 246 20.34 10.11 0.18
N ARG A 247 21.04 9.95 1.30
CA ARG A 247 21.99 8.85 1.54
C ARG A 247 21.33 7.56 2.03
N GLU A 248 20.03 7.57 2.30
CA GLU A 248 19.30 6.40 2.76
C GLU A 248 19.36 5.27 1.72
N LYS A 249 20.02 4.17 2.09
CA LYS A 249 20.27 3.03 1.21
C LYS A 249 19.05 2.11 1.15
N ASP A 250 18.30 2.00 2.24
CA ASP A 250 17.13 1.13 2.34
C ASP A 250 15.83 1.95 2.47
N TYR A 251 15.62 2.85 1.52
CA TYR A 251 14.52 3.80 1.59
C TYR A 251 13.14 3.15 1.61
N ARG A 252 13.00 1.90 1.10
CA ARG A 252 11.71 1.18 1.14
C ARG A 252 11.19 1.01 2.57
N PHE A 253 12.09 0.82 3.53
CA PHE A 253 11.77 0.61 4.94
C PHE A 253 12.20 1.81 5.80
N GLY A 254 13.24 2.54 5.39
CA GLY A 254 13.81 3.67 6.13
C GLY A 254 13.19 5.05 5.86
N TYR A 255 12.16 5.18 5.02
CA TYR A 255 11.59 6.51 4.70
C TYR A 255 10.85 7.17 5.87
N VAL A 256 10.24 6.39 6.77
CA VAL A 256 9.37 6.91 7.85
C VAL A 256 10.10 7.93 8.72
N LYS A 257 11.34 7.66 9.12
CA LYS A 257 12.16 8.59 9.93
C LYS A 257 12.42 9.92 9.22
N HIS A 258 12.53 9.93 7.89
CA HIS A 258 12.77 11.13 7.11
C HIS A 258 11.50 11.98 6.97
N PHE A 259 10.34 11.34 6.86
CA PHE A 259 9.06 12.04 6.93
C PHE A 259 8.78 12.60 8.33
N ASN A 260 9.08 11.84 9.39
CA ASN A 260 8.99 12.33 10.78
C ASN A 260 9.85 13.58 10.95
N ARG A 261 11.11 13.51 10.53
CA ARG A 261 12.05 14.64 10.58
C ARG A 261 11.55 15.85 9.77
N LEU A 262 10.99 15.63 8.59
CA LEU A 262 10.42 16.69 7.75
C LEU A 262 9.26 17.41 8.44
N VAL A 263 8.33 16.67 9.04
CA VAL A 263 7.19 17.27 9.77
C VAL A 263 7.68 18.02 11.00
N SER A 264 8.58 17.42 11.79
CA SER A 264 9.17 18.10 12.95
C SER A 264 9.91 19.39 12.57
N ALA A 265 10.69 19.37 11.49
CA ALA A 265 11.38 20.56 11.02
C ALA A 265 10.41 21.63 10.48
N SER A 266 9.31 21.21 9.84
CA SER A 266 8.23 22.10 9.38
C SER A 266 7.48 22.77 10.54
N LEU A 267 7.46 22.17 11.72
CA LEU A 267 6.83 22.75 12.92
C LEU A 267 7.68 23.83 13.60
N SER A 268 8.92 24.06 13.16
CA SER A 268 9.80 25.06 13.76
C SER A 268 9.32 26.51 13.55
N SER A 269 8.62 26.80 12.45
CA SER A 269 7.98 28.08 12.16
C SER A 269 6.94 27.95 11.04
N PRO A 270 5.98 28.88 10.90
CA PRO A 270 5.09 28.92 9.73
C PRO A 270 5.82 28.92 8.40
N GLU A 271 6.90 29.70 8.29
CA GLU A 271 7.69 29.79 7.07
C GLU A 271 8.37 28.46 6.75
N SER A 272 8.90 27.73 7.74
CA SER A 272 9.49 26.41 7.50
C SER A 272 8.48 25.42 6.93
N ALA A 273 7.23 25.47 7.38
CA ALA A 273 6.17 24.63 6.83
C ALA A 273 5.83 25.00 5.38
N LEU A 274 5.78 26.29 5.05
CA LEU A 274 5.47 26.79 3.70
C LEU A 274 6.63 26.58 2.73
N SER A 275 7.87 26.79 3.18
CA SER A 275 9.07 26.60 2.36
C SER A 275 9.28 25.11 2.03
N SER A 276 9.04 24.20 2.98
CA SER A 276 9.11 22.76 2.73
C SER A 276 8.08 22.30 1.69
N ALA A 277 6.86 22.82 1.78
CA ALA A 277 5.81 22.56 0.80
C ALA A 277 6.14 23.10 -0.58
N ARG A 278 6.63 24.34 -0.65
CA ARG A 278 6.98 25.01 -1.90
C ARG A 278 8.14 24.31 -2.60
N GLU A 279 9.23 24.05 -1.89
CA GLU A 279 10.44 23.44 -2.48
C GLU A 279 10.24 21.96 -2.81
N GLY A 280 9.46 21.22 -2.01
CA GLY A 280 9.08 19.84 -2.33
C GLY A 280 8.31 19.75 -3.65
N LEU A 281 7.26 20.56 -3.82
CA LEU A 281 6.46 20.62 -5.06
C LEU A 281 7.27 21.18 -6.24
N LYS A 282 8.06 22.24 -6.01
CA LYS A 282 8.92 22.84 -7.02
C LYS A 282 9.93 21.82 -7.56
N TRP A 283 10.61 21.08 -6.68
CA TRP A 283 11.54 20.04 -7.10
C TRP A 283 10.86 19.03 -8.03
N MET A 284 9.64 18.59 -7.67
CA MET A 284 8.88 17.66 -8.50
C MET A 284 8.54 18.25 -9.87
N ARG A 285 8.05 19.49 -9.91
CA ARG A 285 7.71 20.17 -11.18
C ARG A 285 8.93 20.33 -12.10
N ASP A 286 10.08 20.67 -11.53
CA ASP A 286 11.31 20.95 -12.26
C ASP A 286 12.00 19.68 -12.78
N HIS A 287 11.85 18.54 -12.08
CA HIS A 287 12.61 17.32 -12.38
C HIS A 287 11.78 16.17 -12.95
N PHE A 288 10.46 16.16 -12.76
CA PHE A 288 9.63 15.19 -13.47
C PHE A 288 9.64 15.49 -14.96
N GLU A 289 9.41 14.45 -15.74
CA GLU A 289 9.40 14.51 -17.19
C GLU A 289 7.97 14.31 -17.71
N PHE A 290 7.72 14.74 -18.94
CA PHE A 290 6.48 14.49 -19.65
C PHE A 290 6.81 13.96 -21.05
N VAL A 291 6.20 12.85 -21.45
CA VAL A 291 6.42 12.25 -22.77
C VAL A 291 5.21 12.51 -23.66
N ASP A 292 5.43 13.19 -24.77
CA ASP A 292 4.37 13.62 -25.69
C ASP A 292 3.90 12.49 -26.64
N ALA A 293 3.03 12.84 -27.59
CA ALA A 293 2.49 11.91 -28.59
C ALA A 293 3.57 11.27 -29.48
N ASP A 294 4.65 12.00 -29.76
CA ASP A 294 5.75 11.57 -30.62
C ASP A 294 6.85 10.81 -29.85
N GLY A 295 6.67 10.65 -28.53
CA GLY A 295 7.64 10.00 -27.66
C GLY A 295 8.79 10.91 -27.23
N VAL A 296 8.72 12.21 -27.52
CA VAL A 296 9.71 13.20 -27.10
C VAL A 296 9.52 13.51 -25.63
N THR A 297 10.64 13.57 -24.90
CA THR A 297 10.67 13.82 -23.46
C THR A 297 10.89 15.31 -23.20
N HIS A 298 9.98 15.91 -22.43
CA HIS A 298 9.99 17.31 -22.02
C HIS A 298 10.08 17.43 -20.50
N ALA A 299 10.44 18.61 -19.99
CA ALA A 299 10.28 18.92 -18.57
C ALA A 299 8.78 18.98 -18.22
N PHE A 300 8.38 18.38 -17.10
CA PHE A 300 6.97 18.36 -16.67
C PHE A 300 6.42 19.78 -16.48
N ALA A 301 7.17 20.68 -15.83
CA ALA A 301 6.79 22.08 -15.68
C ALA A 301 6.45 22.77 -17.01
N ALA A 302 7.22 22.50 -18.09
CA ALA A 302 6.96 23.05 -19.42
C ALA A 302 5.70 22.46 -20.05
N ALA A 303 5.43 21.17 -19.82
CA ALA A 303 4.24 20.51 -20.35
C ALA A 303 2.94 21.03 -19.70
N VAL A 304 2.96 21.37 -18.42
CA VAL A 304 1.77 21.87 -17.69
C VAL A 304 1.63 23.39 -17.64
N ALA A 305 2.58 24.13 -18.22
CA ALA A 305 2.56 25.58 -18.27
C ALA A 305 1.34 26.12 -19.06
N LYS A 306 0.80 27.26 -18.64
CA LYS A 306 -0.29 27.94 -19.35
C LYS A 306 0.14 28.22 -20.80
N GLY A 307 -0.68 27.79 -21.76
CA GLY A 307 -0.40 27.97 -23.19
C GLY A 307 0.54 26.93 -23.81
N SER A 308 0.99 25.92 -23.04
CA SER A 308 1.84 24.85 -23.56
C SER A 308 1.16 24.10 -24.71
N LYS A 309 1.96 23.71 -25.71
CA LYS A 309 1.55 22.88 -26.85
C LYS A 309 2.07 21.45 -26.74
N ILE A 310 2.82 21.14 -25.70
CA ILE A 310 3.29 19.78 -25.41
C ILE A 310 2.07 18.98 -24.97
N THR A 311 1.73 17.96 -25.73
CA THR A 311 0.53 17.16 -25.50
C THR A 311 0.83 15.69 -25.65
N ALA A 312 0.34 14.89 -24.72
CA ALA A 312 0.42 13.45 -24.90
C ALA A 312 -0.57 13.00 -25.97
N THR A 313 -1.79 13.55 -26.05
CA THR A 313 -2.90 12.98 -26.83
C THR A 313 -3.39 13.85 -27.97
N GLY A 314 -3.09 15.14 -27.96
CA GLY A 314 -3.62 16.15 -28.88
C GLY A 314 -5.10 16.47 -28.69
N ARG A 315 -5.75 15.96 -27.65
CA ARG A 315 -7.20 16.14 -27.47
C ARG A 315 -7.54 17.56 -27.05
N VAL A 316 -8.67 18.04 -27.57
CA VAL A 316 -9.36 19.25 -27.12
C VAL A 316 -10.71 18.82 -26.57
N PHE A 317 -11.20 19.51 -25.53
CA PHE A 317 -12.44 19.16 -24.87
C PHE A 317 -13.56 20.16 -25.18
N GLU A 318 -14.73 19.63 -25.52
CA GLU A 318 -16.01 20.32 -25.45
C GLU A 318 -16.67 20.12 -24.09
N THR A 319 -17.57 21.03 -23.71
CA THR A 319 -18.36 20.93 -22.48
C THR A 319 -19.70 20.26 -22.77
N ARG A 320 -20.04 19.24 -21.98
CA ARG A 320 -21.41 18.71 -21.89
C ARG A 320 -21.97 18.93 -20.49
N THR A 321 -23.28 19.11 -20.43
CA THR A 321 -24.01 19.38 -19.19
C THR A 321 -25.29 18.57 -19.14
N VAL A 322 -25.51 17.89 -18.03
CA VAL A 322 -26.74 17.17 -17.70
C VAL A 322 -27.36 17.85 -16.48
N LYS A 323 -28.56 18.40 -16.63
CA LYS A 323 -29.33 18.96 -15.52
C LYS A 323 -30.13 17.84 -14.85
N GLY A 324 -30.05 17.76 -13.53
CA GLY A 324 -30.85 16.86 -12.72
C GLY A 324 -32.35 17.18 -12.83
N SER A 325 -33.17 16.14 -12.69
CA SER A 325 -34.63 16.23 -12.75
C SER A 325 -35.31 16.23 -11.37
N LEU A 326 -34.55 15.97 -10.30
CA LEU A 326 -35.10 15.93 -8.95
C LEU A 326 -35.24 17.34 -8.37
N GLU A 327 -36.23 17.52 -7.49
CA GLU A 327 -36.37 18.76 -6.74
C GLU A 327 -35.28 18.90 -5.67
N ARG A 328 -34.85 20.14 -5.44
CA ARG A 328 -33.92 20.47 -4.36
C ARG A 328 -34.66 20.44 -3.03
N SER A 329 -34.29 19.53 -2.13
CA SER A 329 -34.85 19.51 -0.77
C SER A 329 -33.77 19.76 0.28
N PRO A 330 -33.89 20.84 1.08
CA PRO A 330 -33.04 21.06 2.26
C PRO A 330 -33.21 19.99 3.34
N SER A 331 -34.36 19.30 3.40
CA SER A 331 -34.63 18.28 4.43
C SER A 331 -33.73 17.04 4.31
N ASN A 332 -33.06 16.86 3.17
CA ASN A 332 -32.15 15.75 2.91
C ASN A 332 -30.66 16.13 3.09
N ALA A 333 -30.38 17.28 3.72
CA ALA A 333 -29.03 17.86 3.84
C ALA A 333 -27.98 16.90 4.43
N LEU A 334 -28.38 16.07 5.39
CA LEU A 334 -27.48 15.14 6.05
C LEU A 334 -28.18 13.85 6.46
N ALA A 335 -28.04 12.82 5.62
CA ALA A 335 -28.36 11.44 5.94
C ALA A 335 -27.05 10.66 6.09
N VAL A 336 -26.76 10.17 7.29
CA VAL A 336 -25.56 9.36 7.55
C VAL A 336 -25.98 7.91 7.75
N PRO A 337 -25.74 7.02 6.76
CA PRO A 337 -26.01 5.61 6.90
C PRO A 337 -25.00 4.99 7.88
N TYR A 338 -25.49 4.40 8.98
CA TYR A 338 -24.63 3.78 9.99
C TYR A 338 -25.38 2.69 10.77
N ASP A 339 -24.80 1.50 10.78
CA ASP A 339 -25.23 0.32 11.53
C ASP A 339 -24.06 -0.32 12.30
N GLY A 340 -23.05 0.49 12.62
CA GLY A 340 -21.80 0.06 13.27
C GLY A 340 -20.59 0.04 12.32
N GLY A 341 -19.40 -0.09 12.92
CA GLY A 341 -18.15 -0.24 12.18
C GLY A 341 -18.09 -1.55 11.37
N TRP A 342 -17.27 -1.56 10.33
CA TRP A 342 -17.04 -2.74 9.50
C TRP A 342 -16.29 -3.84 10.26
N SER A 343 -16.67 -5.09 10.03
CA SER A 343 -15.90 -6.27 10.48
C SER A 343 -16.06 -7.42 9.48
N PRO A 344 -15.16 -8.42 9.47
CA PRO A 344 -15.32 -9.62 8.64
C PRO A 344 -16.65 -10.36 8.87
N SER A 345 -17.22 -10.29 10.09
CA SER A 345 -18.54 -10.85 10.43
C SER A 345 -19.73 -9.97 10.00
N ALA A 346 -19.51 -8.68 9.73
CA ALA A 346 -20.53 -7.75 9.26
C ALA A 346 -20.02 -6.97 8.02
N PRO A 347 -19.76 -7.66 6.89
CA PRO A 347 -19.04 -7.07 5.76
C PRO A 347 -19.92 -6.24 4.83
N ARG A 348 -21.25 -6.27 5.03
CA ARG A 348 -22.22 -5.63 4.13
C ARG A 348 -22.24 -4.12 4.35
N PRO A 349 -22.59 -3.33 3.31
CA PRO A 349 -22.95 -1.91 3.46
C PRO A 349 -23.97 -1.70 4.58
N PRO A 350 -24.05 -0.50 5.17
CA PRO A 350 -25.16 -0.18 6.07
C PRO A 350 -26.49 -0.41 5.35
N GLY A 351 -27.51 -0.90 6.06
CA GLY A 351 -28.88 -0.91 5.56
C GLY A 351 -29.47 0.51 5.42
N ASP A 352 -30.77 0.61 5.19
CA ASP A 352 -31.48 1.90 5.05
C ASP A 352 -31.57 2.71 6.37
N THR A 353 -30.84 2.30 7.41
CA THR A 353 -30.79 2.99 8.70
C THR A 353 -30.06 4.31 8.57
N ILE A 354 -30.81 5.41 8.66
CA ILE A 354 -30.26 6.76 8.79
C ILE A 354 -30.15 7.07 10.28
N ALA A 355 -28.93 7.38 10.74
CA ALA A 355 -28.72 7.73 12.14
C ALA A 355 -29.19 9.15 12.47
N ASP A 356 -29.61 9.36 13.72
CA ASP A 356 -29.61 10.70 14.30
C ASP A 356 -28.16 11.19 14.35
N VAL A 357 -27.84 12.15 13.48
CA VAL A 357 -26.48 12.66 13.28
C VAL A 357 -25.89 13.17 14.60
N ARG A 358 -26.68 13.86 15.43
CA ARG A 358 -26.17 14.46 16.67
C ARG A 358 -25.81 13.37 17.68
N ALA A 359 -26.74 12.45 17.92
CA ALA A 359 -26.51 11.33 18.83
C ALA A 359 -25.35 10.43 18.35
N LEU A 360 -25.26 10.19 17.04
CA LEU A 360 -24.16 9.43 16.43
C LEU A 360 -22.81 10.14 16.63
N ALA A 361 -22.73 11.43 16.32
CA ALA A 361 -21.50 12.20 16.43
C ALA A 361 -21.02 12.31 17.88
N ASP A 362 -21.93 12.56 18.84
CA ASP A 362 -21.60 12.58 20.27
C ASP A 362 -21.11 11.21 20.75
N GLY A 363 -21.73 10.13 20.28
CA GLY A 363 -21.28 8.75 20.54
C GLY A 363 -19.89 8.45 19.98
N TRP A 364 -19.58 8.95 18.77
CA TRP A 364 -18.25 8.84 18.18
C TRP A 364 -17.21 9.65 18.94
N VAL A 365 -17.52 10.87 19.40
CA VAL A 365 -16.62 11.67 20.23
C VAL A 365 -16.34 10.96 21.56
N ALA A 366 -17.35 10.43 22.22
CA ALA A 366 -17.21 9.70 23.49
C ALA A 366 -16.30 8.45 23.35
N LYS A 367 -16.40 7.74 22.21
CA LYS A 367 -15.50 6.61 21.87
C LYS A 367 -14.13 7.05 21.37
N GLY A 368 -13.93 8.34 21.13
CA GLY A 368 -12.71 8.88 20.54
C GLY A 368 -12.54 8.55 19.06
N VAL A 369 -13.60 8.25 18.33
CA VAL A 369 -13.58 7.89 16.90
C VAL A 369 -13.33 9.12 16.02
N ILE A 370 -13.89 10.28 16.43
CA ILE A 370 -13.74 11.58 15.76
C ILE A 370 -13.37 12.66 16.78
N GLU A 371 -12.84 13.78 16.30
CA GLU A 371 -12.60 14.94 17.15
C GLU A 371 -13.88 15.77 17.37
N PRO A 372 -14.04 16.47 18.52
CA PRO A 372 -15.25 17.25 18.84
C PRO A 372 -15.64 18.26 17.77
N SER A 373 -14.65 18.92 17.16
CA SER A 373 -14.88 19.87 16.06
C SER A 373 -15.51 19.23 14.82
N ALA A 374 -15.34 17.92 14.60
CA ALA A 374 -16.03 17.19 13.53
C ALA A 374 -17.51 17.02 13.86
N ALA A 375 -17.83 16.66 15.11
CA ALA A 375 -19.21 16.53 15.57
C ALA A 375 -19.97 17.87 15.51
N GLU A 376 -19.32 18.96 15.91
CA GLU A 376 -19.85 20.31 15.79
C GLU A 376 -20.14 20.69 14.33
N ALA A 377 -19.24 20.36 13.41
CA ALA A 377 -19.43 20.62 11.99
C ALA A 377 -20.61 19.82 11.41
N LEU A 378 -20.76 18.55 11.77
CA LEU A 378 -21.90 17.72 11.35
C LEU A 378 -23.23 18.28 11.89
N ALA A 379 -23.28 18.63 13.17
CA ALA A 379 -24.45 19.26 13.78
C ALA A 379 -24.75 20.62 13.14
N TRP A 380 -23.72 21.39 12.75
CA TRP A 380 -23.92 22.65 12.06
C TRP A 380 -24.58 22.45 10.69
N VAL A 381 -24.13 21.48 9.89
CA VAL A 381 -24.73 21.17 8.58
C VAL A 381 -26.18 20.76 8.74
N GLN A 382 -26.49 19.88 9.70
CA GLN A 382 -27.86 19.46 9.97
C GLN A 382 -28.80 20.63 10.26
N ASN A 383 -28.31 21.65 10.98
CA ASN A 383 -29.13 22.76 11.47
C ASN A 383 -29.14 24.00 10.55
N HIS A 384 -28.12 24.20 9.73
CA HIS A 384 -27.91 25.45 8.98
C HIS A 384 -27.76 25.27 7.48
N PHE A 385 -27.79 24.04 6.96
CA PHE A 385 -27.74 23.82 5.53
C PHE A 385 -28.91 24.50 4.83
N THR A 386 -28.61 25.19 3.73
CA THR A 386 -29.62 25.87 2.91
C THR A 386 -29.62 25.31 1.49
N THR A 387 -28.59 25.60 0.71
CA THR A 387 -28.48 25.21 -0.70
C THR A 387 -27.04 25.17 -1.18
N LEU A 388 -26.78 24.40 -2.23
CA LEU A 388 -25.52 24.37 -2.98
C LEU A 388 -25.66 24.93 -4.41
N ALA A 389 -26.75 25.63 -4.70
CA ALA A 389 -27.09 26.07 -6.06
C ALA A 389 -26.04 26.96 -6.72
N ASP A 390 -25.29 27.74 -5.95
CA ASP A 390 -24.20 28.63 -6.40
C ASP A 390 -22.80 28.02 -6.18
N CYS A 391 -22.75 26.76 -5.73
CA CYS A 391 -21.52 26.04 -5.43
C CYS A 391 -21.16 25.12 -6.60
N HIS A 392 -19.91 25.21 -7.04
CA HIS A 392 -19.32 24.45 -8.13
C HIS A 392 -18.17 23.59 -7.61
N PHE A 393 -18.28 22.27 -7.78
CA PHE A 393 -17.30 21.30 -7.31
C PHE A 393 -16.65 20.61 -8.49
N VAL A 394 -15.39 20.91 -8.76
CA VAL A 394 -14.57 20.19 -9.74
C VAL A 394 -14.02 18.94 -9.08
N LEU A 395 -14.45 17.76 -9.52
CA LEU A 395 -14.09 16.48 -8.92
C LEU A 395 -13.12 15.73 -9.82
N ILE A 396 -11.83 15.72 -9.45
CA ILE A 396 -10.84 14.81 -10.04
C ILE A 396 -11.08 13.42 -9.45
N GLY A 397 -11.49 12.48 -10.29
CA GLY A 397 -11.96 11.15 -9.89
C GLY A 397 -13.42 11.14 -9.49
N ALA A 398 -14.30 11.71 -10.31
CA ALA A 398 -15.74 11.80 -10.02
C ALA A 398 -16.43 10.45 -9.80
N GLY A 399 -15.92 9.38 -10.41
CA GLY A 399 -16.37 8.00 -10.22
C GLY A 399 -15.66 7.25 -9.09
N SER A 400 -14.80 7.92 -8.31
CA SER A 400 -14.14 7.34 -7.15
C SER A 400 -15.16 6.86 -6.12
N ALA A 401 -14.91 5.68 -5.55
CA ALA A 401 -15.75 5.07 -4.51
C ALA A 401 -15.93 5.96 -3.27
N MET A 402 -14.90 6.74 -2.93
CA MET A 402 -14.87 7.67 -1.79
C MET A 402 -15.22 9.10 -2.20
N GLY A 403 -15.45 9.36 -3.49
CA GLY A 403 -15.73 10.70 -4.00
C GLY A 403 -17.15 11.16 -3.67
N PRO A 404 -17.38 12.46 -3.39
CA PRO A 404 -18.67 12.98 -2.96
C PRO A 404 -19.63 13.26 -4.15
N CYS A 405 -19.37 12.73 -5.34
CA CYS A 405 -20.09 13.08 -6.57
C CYS A 405 -21.61 12.88 -6.44
N ALA A 406 -22.03 11.67 -6.06
CA ALA A 406 -23.44 11.35 -5.87
C ALA A 406 -24.09 12.21 -4.78
N SER A 407 -23.41 12.39 -3.64
CA SER A 407 -23.91 13.22 -2.52
C SER A 407 -24.10 14.68 -2.93
N LEU A 408 -23.12 15.29 -3.60
CA LEU A 408 -23.19 16.68 -4.03
C LEU A 408 -24.27 16.91 -5.09
N LEU A 409 -24.42 15.99 -6.04
CA LEU A 409 -25.49 16.01 -7.04
C LEU A 409 -26.88 15.87 -6.42
N ALA A 410 -27.03 15.01 -5.40
CA ALA A 410 -28.27 14.85 -4.65
C ALA A 410 -28.62 16.13 -3.85
N LEU A 411 -27.61 16.81 -3.30
CA LEU A 411 -27.75 18.07 -2.58
C LEU A 411 -27.95 19.31 -3.47
N GLY A 412 -28.04 19.12 -4.79
CA GLY A 412 -28.35 20.20 -5.74
C GLY A 412 -27.16 21.06 -6.18
N ALA A 413 -25.93 20.59 -5.94
CA ALA A 413 -24.71 21.29 -6.34
C ALA A 413 -24.44 21.22 -7.86
N ASN A 414 -23.55 22.09 -8.35
CA ASN A 414 -23.00 21.96 -9.69
C ASN A 414 -21.69 21.17 -9.61
N VAL A 415 -21.66 19.96 -10.18
CA VAL A 415 -20.49 19.09 -10.20
C VAL A 415 -19.83 19.15 -11.58
N VAL A 416 -18.54 19.44 -11.61
CA VAL A 416 -17.70 19.33 -12.81
C VAL A 416 -16.88 18.04 -12.68
N ALA A 417 -17.30 16.99 -13.37
CA ALA A 417 -16.70 15.68 -13.26
C ALA A 417 -15.50 15.53 -14.19
N LEU A 418 -14.38 15.07 -13.62
CA LEU A 418 -13.18 14.66 -14.35
C LEU A 418 -12.89 13.20 -14.00
N ASP A 419 -12.89 12.33 -15.00
CA ASP A 419 -12.52 10.93 -14.84
C ASP A 419 -12.06 10.32 -16.16
N ILE A 420 -11.42 9.15 -16.09
CA ILE A 420 -10.84 8.46 -17.23
C ILE A 420 -11.88 8.15 -18.32
N PRO A 421 -11.50 8.15 -19.61
CA PRO A 421 -12.43 7.92 -20.72
C PRO A 421 -12.84 6.44 -20.80
N ARG A 422 -13.77 6.03 -19.95
CA ARG A 422 -14.37 4.69 -19.92
C ARG A 422 -15.88 4.80 -20.08
N PRO A 423 -16.47 4.32 -21.21
CA PRO A 423 -17.89 4.48 -21.46
C PRO A 423 -18.80 3.96 -20.34
N ALA A 424 -18.51 2.77 -19.81
CA ALA A 424 -19.25 2.19 -18.69
C ALA A 424 -19.16 3.01 -17.38
N LEU A 425 -18.09 3.78 -17.19
CA LEU A 425 -17.95 4.69 -16.04
C LEU A 425 -18.85 5.90 -16.24
N TRP A 426 -18.78 6.53 -17.42
CA TRP A 426 -19.56 7.73 -17.74
C TRP A 426 -21.06 7.46 -17.83
N ALA A 427 -21.47 6.29 -18.33
CA ALA A 427 -22.85 5.85 -18.27
C ALA A 427 -23.38 5.78 -16.82
N LYS A 428 -22.55 5.37 -15.85
CA LYS A 428 -22.93 5.35 -14.43
C LYS A 428 -23.00 6.75 -13.83
N ILE A 429 -22.00 7.60 -14.10
CA ILE A 429 -21.94 8.96 -13.54
C ILE A 429 -23.09 9.83 -14.07
N THR A 430 -23.36 9.77 -15.38
CA THR A 430 -24.42 10.55 -16.03
C THR A 430 -25.84 10.09 -15.67
N ALA A 431 -25.99 8.83 -15.22
CA ALA A 431 -27.25 8.28 -14.74
C ALA A 431 -27.50 8.50 -13.24
N LEU A 432 -26.61 9.19 -12.51
CA LEU A 432 -26.80 9.45 -11.08
C LEU A 432 -28.06 10.29 -10.84
N PRO A 433 -28.95 9.88 -9.90
CA PRO A 433 -30.07 10.72 -9.49
C PRO A 433 -29.56 12.06 -8.95
N SER A 434 -30.11 13.18 -9.44
CA SER A 434 -29.58 14.50 -9.11
C SER A 434 -30.68 15.58 -9.08
N ALA A 435 -30.54 16.50 -8.12
CA ALA A 435 -31.24 17.80 -8.06
C ALA A 435 -30.33 18.97 -8.50
N GLY A 436 -29.12 18.64 -8.96
CA GLY A 436 -28.03 19.55 -9.29
C GLY A 436 -27.72 19.52 -10.79
N THR A 437 -26.49 19.91 -11.13
CA THR A 437 -26.03 19.94 -12.52
C THR A 437 -24.71 19.19 -12.62
N LEU A 438 -24.61 18.24 -13.55
CA LEU A 438 -23.36 17.57 -13.90
C LEU A 438 -22.78 18.20 -15.16
N THR A 439 -21.51 18.59 -15.13
CA THR A 439 -20.74 19.11 -16.26
C THR A 439 -19.49 18.26 -16.46
N PHE A 440 -19.11 17.93 -17.69
CA PHE A 440 -17.94 17.09 -17.95
C PHE A 440 -17.34 17.35 -19.34
N PRO A 441 -16.04 17.06 -19.52
CA PRO A 441 -15.40 17.18 -20.82
C PRO A 441 -15.78 16.01 -21.73
N VAL A 442 -16.03 16.31 -23.00
CA VAL A 442 -16.15 15.31 -24.07
C VAL A 442 -15.20 15.64 -25.21
N VAL A 443 -14.79 14.63 -25.96
CA VAL A 443 -14.09 14.85 -27.24
C VAL A 443 -15.10 15.32 -28.31
N PRO A 444 -14.76 16.33 -29.15
CA PRO A 444 -15.57 16.74 -30.29
C PRO A 444 -15.94 15.57 -31.22
N GLY A 445 -17.10 15.66 -31.88
CA GLY A 445 -17.62 14.62 -32.78
C GLY A 445 -19.14 14.41 -32.66
N ASP A 446 -19.60 13.31 -33.24
CA ASP A 446 -20.99 12.82 -33.18
C ASP A 446 -21.08 11.55 -32.32
N GLY A 447 -22.28 11.19 -31.85
CA GLY A 447 -22.54 9.95 -31.09
C GLY A 447 -22.86 10.18 -29.61
N VAL A 448 -22.94 9.07 -28.85
CA VAL A 448 -23.35 9.08 -27.45
C VAL A 448 -22.30 9.77 -26.58
N ASP A 449 -22.72 10.74 -25.77
CA ASP A 449 -21.80 11.51 -24.91
C ASP A 449 -20.95 10.62 -24.00
N ALA A 450 -21.51 9.52 -23.47
CA ALA A 450 -20.77 8.58 -22.61
C ALA A 450 -19.55 7.95 -23.30
N ASP A 451 -19.60 7.72 -24.62
CA ASP A 451 -18.49 7.13 -25.38
C ASP A 451 -17.35 8.14 -25.63
N ARG A 452 -17.68 9.42 -25.58
CA ARG A 452 -16.79 10.54 -25.86
C ARG A 452 -16.32 11.27 -24.60
N ALA A 453 -16.93 10.96 -23.46
CA ALA A 453 -16.68 11.61 -22.20
C ALA A 453 -15.34 11.20 -21.56
N GLY A 454 -14.77 12.16 -20.85
CA GLY A 454 -13.65 11.96 -19.95
C GLY A 454 -12.28 12.33 -20.49
N CYS A 455 -11.35 12.35 -19.54
CA CYS A 455 -10.00 12.87 -19.68
C CYS A 455 -9.04 11.99 -18.85
N ASP A 456 -7.80 11.88 -19.28
CA ASP A 456 -6.76 11.12 -18.58
C ASP A 456 -5.76 12.08 -17.93
N LEU A 457 -5.88 12.27 -16.62
CA LEU A 457 -5.06 13.22 -15.88
C LEU A 457 -3.54 12.96 -16.00
N LEU A 458 -3.10 11.72 -16.22
CA LEU A 458 -1.67 11.41 -16.38
C LEU A 458 -1.12 11.86 -17.73
N ASN A 459 -1.98 11.85 -18.74
CA ASN A 459 -1.63 12.17 -20.12
C ASN A 459 -2.05 13.58 -20.51
N GLU A 460 -3.03 14.18 -19.84
CA GLU A 460 -3.72 15.40 -20.29
C GLU A 460 -3.87 16.49 -19.22
N PRO A 461 -2.89 16.68 -18.29
CA PRO A 461 -3.03 17.68 -17.23
C PRO A 461 -3.17 19.10 -17.77
N ASN A 462 -2.50 19.44 -18.88
CA ASN A 462 -2.55 20.77 -19.46
C ASN A 462 -3.88 21.04 -20.18
N GLU A 463 -4.39 20.05 -20.90
CA GLU A 463 -5.65 20.10 -21.64
C GLU A 463 -6.83 20.23 -20.66
N ILE A 464 -6.81 19.46 -19.57
CA ILE A 464 -7.79 19.58 -18.48
C ILE A 464 -7.74 20.98 -17.87
N ALA A 465 -6.55 21.47 -17.50
CA ALA A 465 -6.42 22.79 -16.91
C ALA A 465 -6.83 23.92 -17.86
N THR A 466 -6.55 23.77 -19.17
CA THR A 466 -6.96 24.72 -20.22
C THR A 466 -8.48 24.73 -20.37
N TRP A 467 -9.12 23.57 -20.47
CA TRP A 467 -10.58 23.49 -20.51
C TRP A 467 -11.23 24.11 -19.27
N LEU A 468 -10.73 23.80 -18.07
CA LEU A 468 -11.25 24.37 -16.82
C LEU A 468 -11.08 25.89 -16.76
N CYS A 469 -9.88 26.42 -17.04
CA CYS A 469 -9.56 27.82 -16.81
C CYS A 469 -10.03 28.74 -17.94
N ASP A 470 -9.98 28.25 -19.18
CA ASP A 470 -10.17 29.09 -20.37
C ASP A 470 -11.55 28.87 -21.02
N THR A 471 -12.26 27.79 -20.67
CA THR A 471 -13.62 27.50 -21.19
C THR A 471 -14.68 27.45 -20.10
N TRP A 472 -14.50 26.60 -19.08
CA TRP A 472 -15.54 26.39 -18.06
C TRP A 472 -15.63 27.55 -17.06
N LEU A 473 -14.54 27.92 -16.39
CA LEU A 473 -14.53 28.98 -15.37
C LEU A 473 -15.05 30.34 -15.90
N PRO A 474 -14.73 30.77 -17.15
CA PRO A 474 -15.25 32.00 -17.71
C PRO A 474 -16.78 32.06 -17.84
N SER A 475 -17.45 30.90 -17.90
CA SER A 475 -18.92 30.81 -17.96
C SER A 475 -19.62 31.11 -16.63
N LEU A 476 -18.87 31.18 -15.53
CA LEU A 476 -19.43 31.38 -14.20
C LEU A 476 -19.48 32.87 -13.81
N ASN A 477 -20.50 33.20 -13.02
CA ASN A 477 -20.59 34.49 -12.32
C ASN A 477 -19.52 34.58 -11.23
N ARG A 478 -19.02 35.79 -10.94
CA ARG A 478 -18.01 36.00 -9.87
C ARG A 478 -18.48 35.60 -8.48
N SER A 479 -19.79 35.60 -8.23
CA SER A 479 -20.38 35.16 -6.96
C SER A 479 -20.37 33.63 -6.76
N ALA A 480 -20.11 32.84 -7.81
CA ALA A 480 -20.06 31.40 -7.70
C ALA A 480 -18.92 30.96 -6.77
N LYS A 481 -19.16 29.92 -5.97
CA LYS A 481 -18.13 29.32 -5.11
C LYS A 481 -17.49 28.15 -5.84
N VAL A 482 -16.17 28.12 -5.99
CA VAL A 482 -15.47 27.11 -6.79
C VAL A 482 -14.53 26.28 -5.91
N VAL A 483 -14.76 24.96 -5.82
CA VAL A 483 -13.87 24.06 -5.09
C VAL A 483 -13.40 22.93 -6.00
N ILE A 484 -12.09 22.69 -6.07
CA ILE A 484 -11.52 21.56 -6.80
C ILE A 484 -11.01 20.48 -5.84
N GLY A 485 -11.59 19.29 -5.92
CA GLY A 485 -11.24 18.16 -5.07
C GLY A 485 -10.51 17.05 -5.82
N ASN A 486 -9.50 16.45 -5.18
CA ASN A 486 -8.84 15.24 -5.69
C ASN A 486 -9.23 14.00 -4.87
N TYR A 487 -9.98 13.10 -5.51
CA TYR A 487 -10.47 11.85 -4.93
C TYR A 487 -9.87 10.61 -5.61
N THR A 488 -8.85 10.82 -6.45
CA THR A 488 -8.20 9.73 -7.17
C THR A 488 -7.17 9.01 -6.31
N TYR A 489 -6.99 7.72 -6.62
CA TYR A 489 -6.03 6.84 -5.97
C TYR A 489 -5.54 5.80 -6.99
N LEU A 490 -4.23 5.55 -7.00
CA LEU A 490 -3.61 4.45 -7.74
C LEU A 490 -2.49 3.83 -6.89
N ASP A 491 -2.01 2.65 -7.28
CA ASP A 491 -0.92 1.98 -6.61
C ASP A 491 0.46 2.46 -7.11
N GLY A 492 1.46 2.43 -6.22
CA GLY A 492 2.86 2.55 -6.59
C GLY A 492 3.24 3.90 -7.23
N ASP A 493 3.94 3.85 -8.35
CA ASP A 493 4.49 5.02 -9.04
C ASP A 493 3.38 5.91 -9.63
N LEU A 494 2.29 5.30 -10.11
CA LEU A 494 1.16 6.00 -10.71
C LEU A 494 0.50 6.98 -9.74
N HIS A 495 0.44 6.66 -8.44
CA HIS A 495 -0.15 7.56 -7.44
C HIS A 495 0.58 8.89 -7.35
N VAL A 496 1.92 8.86 -7.34
CA VAL A 496 2.75 10.06 -7.25
C VAL A 496 2.58 10.92 -8.50
N LYS A 497 2.59 10.30 -9.69
CA LYS A 497 2.35 10.99 -10.96
C LYS A 497 0.97 11.63 -10.99
N LEU A 498 -0.05 10.91 -10.53
CA LEU A 498 -1.43 11.38 -10.50
C LEU A 498 -1.59 12.55 -9.52
N SER A 499 -1.02 12.46 -8.32
CA SER A 499 -1.00 13.56 -7.34
C SER A 499 -0.28 14.80 -7.89
N LEU A 500 0.83 14.64 -8.60
CA LEU A 500 1.56 15.76 -9.21
C LEU A 500 0.76 16.41 -10.36
N CYS A 501 0.11 15.61 -11.20
CA CYS A 501 -0.76 16.13 -12.28
C CYS A 501 -1.98 16.85 -11.70
N ALA A 502 -2.61 16.29 -10.66
CA ALA A 502 -3.71 16.94 -9.94
C ALA A 502 -3.25 18.26 -9.30
N ASP A 503 -2.07 18.29 -8.66
CA ASP A 503 -1.49 19.52 -8.10
C ASP A 503 -1.35 20.62 -9.15
N ALA A 504 -0.83 20.29 -10.34
CA ALA A 504 -0.68 21.26 -11.43
C ALA A 504 -2.02 21.83 -11.91
N VAL A 505 -3.05 20.98 -12.06
CA VAL A 505 -4.40 21.41 -12.44
C VAL A 505 -5.04 22.27 -11.35
N ILE A 506 -4.94 21.85 -10.09
CA ILE A 506 -5.49 22.58 -8.93
C ILE A 506 -4.84 23.96 -8.82
N ASP A 507 -3.52 24.04 -8.89
CA ASP A 507 -2.78 25.29 -8.80
C ASP A 507 -3.18 26.28 -9.90
N ARG A 508 -3.29 25.80 -11.15
CA ARG A 508 -3.68 26.64 -12.29
C ARG A 508 -5.13 27.12 -12.16
N LEU A 509 -6.06 26.28 -11.69
CA LEU A 509 -7.44 26.68 -11.47
C LEU A 509 -7.58 27.69 -10.32
N LEU A 510 -6.88 27.48 -9.20
CA LEU A 510 -6.89 28.41 -8.08
C LEU A 510 -6.33 29.79 -8.47
N ALA A 511 -5.23 29.81 -9.23
CA ALA A 511 -4.68 31.04 -9.78
C ALA A 511 -5.71 31.75 -10.70
N ALA A 512 -6.36 31.01 -11.61
CA ALA A 512 -7.39 31.57 -12.49
C ALA A 512 -8.62 32.09 -11.74
N CYS A 513 -9.03 31.43 -10.65
CA CYS A 513 -10.12 31.92 -9.78
C CYS A 513 -9.75 33.23 -9.08
N ARG A 514 -8.50 33.35 -8.59
CA ARG A 514 -8.00 34.58 -7.99
C ARG A 514 -7.95 35.72 -9.00
N ASP A 515 -7.43 35.46 -10.20
CA ASP A 515 -7.35 36.48 -11.27
C ASP A 515 -8.73 36.98 -11.71
N ARG A 516 -9.78 36.16 -11.53
CA ARG A 516 -11.19 36.52 -11.81
C ARG A 516 -11.95 37.09 -10.62
N ASP A 517 -11.31 37.21 -9.46
CA ASP A 517 -11.94 37.68 -8.21
C ASP A 517 -13.18 36.85 -7.83
N GLN A 518 -13.03 35.52 -7.88
CA GLN A 518 -14.09 34.58 -7.54
C GLN A 518 -14.38 34.64 -6.02
N ALA A 519 -15.65 34.78 -5.64
CA ALA A 519 -16.08 35.04 -4.25
C ALA A 519 -15.48 34.05 -3.24
N ILE A 520 -15.49 32.77 -3.56
CA ILE A 520 -14.76 31.73 -2.82
C ILE A 520 -14.12 30.79 -3.83
N SER A 521 -12.84 30.51 -3.64
CA SER A 521 -12.12 29.45 -4.36
C SER A 521 -11.32 28.58 -3.40
N GLY A 522 -11.24 27.28 -3.68
CA GLY A 522 -10.60 26.35 -2.76
C GLY A 522 -10.24 25.00 -3.36
N CYS A 523 -9.50 24.22 -2.58
CA CYS A 523 -9.21 22.82 -2.88
C CYS A 523 -9.71 21.88 -1.78
N ALA A 524 -10.03 20.65 -2.16
CA ALA A 524 -10.48 19.61 -1.25
C ALA A 524 -9.68 18.31 -1.37
N PHE A 525 -9.37 17.68 -0.23
CA PHE A 525 -8.67 16.40 -0.18
C PHE A 525 -9.25 15.52 0.93
N LEU A 526 -9.29 14.21 0.68
CA LEU A 526 -9.48 13.22 1.74
C LEU A 526 -8.11 12.84 2.29
N CYS A 527 -7.74 13.47 3.40
CA CYS A 527 -6.49 13.19 4.08
C CYS A 527 -6.55 11.78 4.68
N THR A 528 -5.48 11.01 4.48
CA THR A 528 -5.37 9.67 5.04
C THR A 528 -5.07 9.77 6.54
N PRO A 529 -5.65 8.90 7.40
CA PRO A 529 -5.25 8.85 8.79
C PRO A 529 -3.83 8.27 8.91
N THR A 530 -3.38 7.54 7.88
CA THR A 530 -2.05 6.92 7.80
C THR A 530 -0.94 7.85 7.30
N ASP A 531 -0.93 9.09 7.78
CA ASP A 531 0.14 10.08 7.58
C ASP A 531 0.48 10.71 8.94
N LEU A 532 1.47 11.61 8.96
CA LEU A 532 1.84 12.40 10.12
C LEU A 532 0.94 13.62 10.25
N HIS A 533 0.25 13.72 11.38
CA HIS A 533 -0.70 14.80 11.66
C HIS A 533 -0.37 15.50 12.96
N VAL A 534 -0.46 16.84 12.94
CA VAL A 534 -0.56 17.63 14.16
C VAL A 534 -1.95 17.40 14.72
N VAL A 535 -2.04 17.04 16.00
CA VAL A 535 -3.31 16.70 16.65
C VAL A 535 -3.57 17.61 17.86
N PRO A 536 -4.84 17.71 18.30
CA PRO A 536 -5.18 18.37 19.56
C PRO A 536 -4.52 17.70 20.77
N GLU A 537 -4.22 18.48 21.82
CA GLU A 537 -3.64 17.99 23.07
C GLU A 537 -4.54 16.94 23.75
N GLU A 538 -5.85 17.08 23.61
CA GLU A 538 -6.84 16.12 24.11
C GLU A 538 -6.68 14.73 23.47
N ALA A 539 -6.33 14.66 22.18
CA ALA A 539 -6.12 13.40 21.48
C ALA A 539 -4.84 12.70 21.98
N TYR A 540 -3.76 13.48 22.19
CA TYR A 540 -2.51 12.98 22.77
C TYR A 540 -2.70 12.46 24.20
N ARG A 541 -3.37 13.23 25.07
CA ARG A 541 -3.69 12.80 26.44
C ARG A 541 -4.55 11.55 26.44
N ALA A 542 -5.56 11.48 25.58
CA ALA A 542 -6.42 10.30 25.45
C ALA A 542 -5.63 9.06 25.03
N SER A 543 -4.71 9.18 24.08
CA SER A 543 -3.81 8.07 23.70
C SER A 543 -2.96 7.57 24.87
N LYS A 544 -2.35 8.49 25.64
CA LYS A 544 -1.58 8.14 26.84
C LYS A 544 -2.44 7.43 27.89
N ALA A 545 -3.63 7.95 28.17
CA ALA A 545 -4.58 7.36 29.10
C ALA A 545 -5.05 5.97 28.63
N ASN A 546 -5.39 5.84 27.35
CA ASN A 546 -5.77 4.57 26.74
C ASN A 546 -4.67 3.52 26.86
N ARG A 547 -3.40 3.92 26.75
CA ARG A 547 -2.25 3.02 26.95
C ARG A 547 -2.09 2.61 28.42
N ALA A 548 -2.23 3.56 29.34
CA ALA A 548 -2.11 3.30 30.77
C ALA A 548 -3.21 2.36 31.29
N ASN A 549 -4.42 2.47 30.74
CA ASN A 549 -5.62 1.77 31.20
C ASN A 549 -5.94 0.48 30.42
N ARG A 550 -5.01 -0.04 29.61
CA ARG A 550 -5.28 -1.26 28.81
C ARG A 550 -5.52 -2.49 29.70
N SER A 551 -6.56 -3.24 29.37
CA SER A 551 -6.90 -4.53 29.97
C SER A 551 -6.10 -5.70 29.36
N LEU A 552 -5.53 -5.53 28.16
CA LEU A 552 -4.81 -6.57 27.40
C LEU A 552 -3.29 -6.58 27.64
N LYS A 553 -2.80 -5.94 28.71
CA LYS A 553 -1.35 -5.73 28.98
C LYS A 553 -0.51 -7.00 28.95
N LEU A 554 -1.05 -8.13 29.44
CA LEU A 554 -0.30 -9.40 29.46
C LEU A 554 -0.07 -9.96 28.06
N LEU A 555 -1.13 -10.01 27.23
CA LEU A 555 -1.04 -10.46 25.83
C LEU A 555 -0.17 -9.53 24.99
N GLU A 556 -0.26 -8.22 25.24
CA GLU A 556 0.56 -7.20 24.58
C GLU A 556 2.03 -7.29 24.99
N SER A 557 2.32 -7.53 26.26
CA SER A 557 3.67 -7.76 26.76
C SER A 557 4.28 -9.00 26.12
N LEU A 558 3.54 -10.10 26.05
CA LEU A 558 3.99 -11.33 25.39
C LEU A 558 4.24 -11.10 23.89
N PHE A 559 3.32 -10.42 23.19
CA PHE A 559 3.49 -10.10 21.78
C PHE A 559 4.70 -9.18 21.56
N PHE A 560 4.89 -8.17 22.41
CA PHE A 560 6.03 -7.27 22.35
C PHE A 560 7.35 -8.03 22.58
N GLN A 561 7.40 -8.97 23.54
CA GLN A 561 8.58 -9.81 23.75
C GLN A 561 8.91 -10.69 22.53
N ILE A 562 7.90 -11.15 21.79
CA ILE A 562 8.09 -12.01 20.60
C ILE A 562 8.49 -11.19 19.37
N THR A 563 7.90 -10.01 19.18
CA THR A 563 8.00 -9.27 17.91
C THR A 563 8.81 -7.98 17.98
N GLY A 564 8.97 -7.41 19.17
CA GLY A 564 9.48 -6.06 19.39
C GLY A 564 8.54 -4.95 18.88
N LYS A 565 7.31 -5.27 18.43
CA LYS A 565 6.42 -4.34 17.72
C LYS A 565 5.20 -3.95 18.56
N LEU A 566 5.31 -2.87 19.32
CA LEU A 566 4.18 -2.10 19.88
C LEU A 566 4.69 -0.69 20.20
N GLU A 567 4.81 0.13 19.16
CA GLU A 567 5.40 1.46 19.29
C GLU A 567 4.35 2.48 19.75
N PRO A 568 4.72 3.46 20.59
CA PRO A 568 3.81 4.54 20.97
C PRO A 568 3.31 5.27 19.72
N ASN A 569 2.04 5.69 19.73
CA ASN A 569 1.42 6.40 18.60
C ASN A 569 2.01 7.81 18.34
N TYR A 570 2.82 8.30 19.29
CA TYR A 570 3.42 9.63 19.31
C TYR A 570 4.93 9.50 19.52
N TYR A 571 5.72 10.30 18.80
CA TYR A 571 7.18 10.31 18.90
C TYR A 571 7.67 11.68 19.36
N GLY A 572 8.75 11.67 20.14
CA GLY A 572 9.47 12.85 20.62
C GLY A 572 10.26 13.53 19.51
N ALA A 573 9.60 14.44 18.80
CA ALA A 573 10.22 15.59 18.13
C ALA A 573 9.17 16.69 17.91
N ALA A 574 8.46 17.01 19.00
CA ALA A 574 7.85 18.30 19.30
C ALA A 574 7.52 18.35 20.81
N GLU A 575 8.45 17.93 21.68
CA GLU A 575 8.48 18.43 23.08
C GLU A 575 9.07 19.85 23.11
N LYS A 576 8.56 20.70 22.21
CA LYS A 576 8.62 22.15 22.34
C LYS A 576 7.21 22.57 22.77
N ASP A 577 6.76 22.10 23.93
CA ASP A 577 5.55 22.45 24.71
C ASP A 577 4.19 22.78 24.01
N GLU A 578 4.07 22.70 22.67
CA GLU A 578 2.97 23.35 21.93
C GLU A 578 2.34 22.48 20.82
N PHE A 579 3.07 21.51 20.24
CA PHE A 579 2.53 20.67 19.15
C PHE A 579 2.68 19.17 19.44
N HIS A 580 1.61 18.41 19.21
CA HIS A 580 1.61 16.95 19.32
C HIS A 580 1.46 16.33 17.94
N VAL A 581 2.31 15.35 17.60
CA VAL A 581 2.30 14.70 16.28
C VAL A 581 1.99 13.21 16.42
N CYS A 582 0.89 12.79 15.81
CA CYS A 582 0.52 11.39 15.67
C CYS A 582 1.27 10.78 14.47
N ASN A 583 1.96 9.65 14.66
CA ASN A 583 2.59 8.91 13.57
C ASN A 583 1.65 7.85 13.01
N GLY A 584 0.90 8.24 11.98
CA GLY A 584 0.06 7.33 11.21
C GLY A 584 0.79 6.59 10.08
N LEU A 585 2.08 6.85 9.82
CA LEU A 585 2.74 6.23 8.66
C LEU A 585 2.79 4.71 8.79
N SER A 586 2.45 4.02 7.70
CA SER A 586 2.59 2.56 7.61
C SER A 586 3.61 2.17 6.55
N VAL A 587 4.63 1.41 6.95
CA VAL A 587 5.65 0.87 6.05
C VAL A 587 5.03 -0.05 5.01
N ALA A 588 3.93 -0.73 5.34
CA ALA A 588 3.21 -1.57 4.39
C ALA A 588 2.71 -0.79 3.16
N GLN A 589 2.23 0.45 3.34
CA GLN A 589 1.77 1.31 2.23
C GLN A 589 2.93 1.82 1.38
N GLY A 590 4.07 2.09 2.00
CA GLY A 590 5.33 2.42 1.35
C GLY A 590 5.51 3.87 0.91
N PRO A 591 6.73 4.21 0.44
CA PRO A 591 7.17 5.59 0.30
C PRO A 591 6.43 6.38 -0.78
N ASN A 592 5.99 5.72 -1.86
CA ASN A 592 5.25 6.39 -2.93
C ASN A 592 3.85 6.84 -2.46
N TYR A 593 3.18 6.03 -1.64
CA TYR A 593 1.90 6.42 -1.04
C TYR A 593 2.09 7.62 -0.10
N ALA A 594 3.08 7.57 0.78
CA ALA A 594 3.39 8.66 1.70
C ALA A 594 3.71 9.96 0.95
N LEU A 595 4.52 9.90 -0.12
CA LEU A 595 4.80 11.07 -0.95
C LEU A 595 3.55 11.59 -1.68
N ALA A 596 2.73 10.70 -2.26
CA ALA A 596 1.52 11.09 -2.97
C ALA A 596 0.51 11.83 -2.07
N LYS A 597 0.41 11.43 -0.79
CA LYS A 597 -0.40 12.11 0.22
C LYS A 597 0.24 13.40 0.74
N ARG A 598 1.57 13.42 0.88
CA ARG A 598 2.32 14.63 1.24
C ARG A 598 2.16 15.76 0.21
N ILE A 599 2.10 15.44 -1.08
CA ILE A 599 1.79 16.40 -2.17
C ILE A 599 0.44 17.09 -1.91
N GLN A 600 -0.59 16.33 -1.51
CA GLN A 600 -1.92 16.86 -1.20
C GLN A 600 -1.87 17.80 0.02
N HIS A 601 -1.13 17.42 1.07
CA HIS A 601 -0.94 18.28 2.24
C HIS A 601 -0.21 19.59 1.88
N TRP A 602 0.88 19.50 1.12
CA TRP A 602 1.62 20.67 0.66
C TRP A 602 0.74 21.63 -0.14
N ARG A 603 -0.04 21.12 -1.09
CA ARG A 603 -0.99 21.95 -1.85
C ARG A 603 -2.03 22.61 -0.93
N ALA A 604 -2.62 21.87 -0.01
CA ALA A 604 -3.62 22.41 0.92
C ALA A 604 -3.04 23.55 1.78
N MET A 605 -1.82 23.39 2.29
CA MET A 605 -1.12 24.44 3.07
C MET A 605 -0.86 25.69 2.23
N LEU A 606 -0.35 25.51 1.00
CA LEU A 606 -0.06 26.64 0.11
C LEU A 606 -1.36 27.35 -0.35
N ALA A 607 -2.42 26.60 -0.61
CA ALA A 607 -3.73 27.16 -0.96
C ALA A 607 -4.31 27.98 0.20
N ALA A 608 -4.30 27.44 1.42
CA ALA A 608 -4.75 28.14 2.61
C ALA A 608 -3.95 29.43 2.87
N HIS A 609 -2.62 29.37 2.71
CA HIS A 609 -1.75 30.54 2.85
C HIS A 609 -2.02 31.61 1.78
N ALA A 610 -2.37 31.18 0.56
CA ALA A 610 -2.74 32.08 -0.53
C ALA A 610 -4.19 32.62 -0.43
N GLY A 611 -4.90 32.37 0.69
CA GLY A 611 -6.25 32.88 0.93
C GLY A 611 -7.37 32.04 0.30
N HIS A 612 -7.08 30.84 -0.18
CA HIS A 612 -8.09 29.91 -0.68
C HIS A 612 -8.62 29.00 0.43
N LEU A 613 -9.85 28.51 0.27
CA LEU A 613 -10.41 27.47 1.14
C LEU A 613 -9.61 26.17 0.99
N ALA A 614 -9.27 25.51 2.10
CA ALA A 614 -8.55 24.22 2.09
C ALA A 614 -9.30 23.16 2.92
N SER A 615 -10.31 22.53 2.31
CA SER A 615 -11.06 21.44 2.95
C SER A 615 -10.26 20.13 2.89
N SER A 616 -9.41 19.92 3.89
CA SER A 616 -8.46 18.80 3.94
C SER A 616 -8.65 17.99 5.22
N THR A 617 -9.81 17.37 5.33
CA THR A 617 -10.20 16.64 6.54
C THR A 617 -9.61 15.23 6.54
N VAL A 618 -9.14 14.76 7.70
CA VAL A 618 -8.71 13.38 7.89
C VAL A 618 -9.92 12.46 7.84
N ALA A 619 -9.95 11.61 6.81
CA ALA A 619 -10.94 10.58 6.62
C ALA A 619 -10.59 9.31 7.40
N PRO A 620 -11.57 8.49 7.80
CA PRO A 620 -11.33 7.26 8.54
C PRO A 620 -10.78 6.18 7.62
N SER A 621 -10.12 5.18 8.23
CA SER A 621 -9.81 3.95 7.50
C SER A 621 -11.12 3.28 7.09
N THR A 622 -11.29 3.07 5.79
CA THR A 622 -12.57 2.67 5.21
C THR A 622 -12.43 1.32 4.50
N ALA A 623 -13.35 0.40 4.81
CA ALA A 623 -13.42 -0.93 4.23
C ALA A 623 -14.00 -0.89 2.80
N THR A 624 -13.23 -0.35 1.86
CA THR A 624 -13.57 -0.40 0.43
C THR A 624 -13.26 -1.78 -0.15
N LEU A 625 -13.97 -2.15 -1.22
CA LEU A 625 -13.72 -3.40 -1.96
C LEU A 625 -12.24 -3.53 -2.39
N SER A 626 -11.60 -2.43 -2.77
CA SER A 626 -10.19 -2.38 -3.15
C SER A 626 -9.21 -2.60 -1.99
N VAL A 627 -9.64 -2.54 -0.73
CA VAL A 627 -8.79 -2.84 0.43
C VAL A 627 -9.08 -4.25 0.95
N ILE A 628 -10.36 -4.58 1.16
CA ILE A 628 -10.77 -5.83 1.82
C ILE A 628 -10.58 -7.09 0.95
N HIS A 629 -10.36 -6.94 -0.35
CA HIS A 629 -10.00 -8.07 -1.22
C HIS A 629 -8.67 -8.74 -0.77
N ASN A 630 -7.80 -8.00 -0.08
CA ASN A 630 -6.63 -8.55 0.57
C ASN A 630 -7.01 -9.11 1.95
N ARG A 631 -6.99 -10.44 2.08
CA ARG A 631 -7.39 -11.14 3.31
C ARG A 631 -6.60 -10.72 4.54
N THR A 632 -5.31 -10.43 4.41
CA THR A 632 -4.48 -9.99 5.55
C THR A 632 -4.93 -8.63 6.09
N PHE A 633 -5.26 -7.69 5.21
CA PHE A 633 -5.84 -6.41 5.63
C PHE A 633 -7.22 -6.58 6.24
N ALA A 634 -8.08 -7.42 5.65
CA ALA A 634 -9.39 -7.71 6.21
C ALA A 634 -9.32 -8.30 7.63
N TRP A 635 -8.37 -9.22 7.89
CA TRP A 635 -8.17 -9.78 9.23
C TRP A 635 -7.62 -8.77 10.23
N ALA A 636 -6.65 -7.94 9.82
CA ALA A 636 -6.15 -6.86 10.66
C ALA A 636 -7.28 -5.89 11.02
N TYR A 637 -8.09 -5.47 10.05
CA TYR A 637 -9.26 -4.60 10.26
C TYR A 637 -10.27 -5.22 11.24
N GLY A 638 -10.45 -6.54 11.19
CA GLY A 638 -11.33 -7.25 12.13
C GLY A 638 -10.90 -7.18 13.59
N GLY A 639 -9.61 -7.00 13.89
CA GLY A 639 -9.09 -6.90 15.26
C GLY A 639 -8.75 -5.48 15.72
N MET A 640 -8.67 -4.52 14.81
CA MET A 640 -8.38 -3.11 15.12
C MET A 640 -9.33 -2.45 16.14
N PRO A 641 -10.62 -2.83 16.26
CA PRO A 641 -11.48 -2.33 17.33
C PRO A 641 -10.95 -2.57 18.76
N ALA A 642 -10.12 -3.59 18.99
CA ALA A 642 -9.45 -3.83 20.28
C ALA A 642 -8.43 -2.73 20.66
N PHE A 643 -8.10 -1.86 19.72
CA PHE A 643 -7.24 -0.68 19.90
C PHE A 643 -8.02 0.63 19.82
N ASN A 644 -9.35 0.59 19.96
CA ASN A 644 -10.26 1.72 19.75
C ASN A 644 -10.14 2.32 18.34
N PHE A 645 -9.80 1.50 17.35
CA PHE A 645 -9.70 1.91 15.96
C PHE A 645 -10.88 1.33 15.17
N GLU A 646 -11.89 2.16 14.93
CA GLU A 646 -13.09 1.84 14.16
C GLU A 646 -12.83 1.95 12.65
N ILE A 647 -13.15 0.87 11.93
CA ILE A 647 -13.08 0.83 10.47
C ILE A 647 -14.46 1.19 9.92
N PHE A 648 -14.52 2.20 9.07
CA PHE A 648 -15.78 2.70 8.54
C PHE A 648 -16.21 1.90 7.31
N LYS A 649 -17.53 1.83 7.09
CA LYS A 649 -18.11 1.40 5.81
C LYS A 649 -18.06 2.57 4.82
N GLN A 650 -17.98 2.25 3.53
CA GLN A 650 -17.77 3.24 2.47
C GLN A 650 -18.86 4.32 2.45
N GLU A 651 -20.12 3.91 2.54
CA GLU A 651 -21.29 4.78 2.49
C GLU A 651 -21.30 5.78 3.65
N THR A 652 -20.95 5.32 4.86
CA THR A 652 -20.79 6.18 6.04
C THR A 652 -19.69 7.22 5.81
N THR A 653 -18.52 6.79 5.33
CA THR A 653 -17.41 7.74 5.11
C THR A 653 -17.76 8.77 4.05
N THR A 654 -18.33 8.37 2.91
CA THR A 654 -18.70 9.30 1.84
C THR A 654 -19.72 10.33 2.32
N ALA A 655 -20.73 9.92 3.09
CA ALA A 655 -21.72 10.84 3.66
C ALA A 655 -21.08 11.86 4.62
N VAL A 656 -20.27 11.39 5.57
CA VAL A 656 -19.62 12.25 6.57
C VAL A 656 -18.62 13.22 5.91
N MET A 657 -17.80 12.74 4.98
CA MET A 657 -16.81 13.58 4.30
C MET A 657 -17.46 14.62 3.36
N ALA A 658 -18.57 14.26 2.70
CA ALA A 658 -19.34 15.22 1.92
C ALA A 658 -19.94 16.31 2.82
N ALA A 659 -20.47 15.93 3.99
CA ALA A 659 -21.02 16.89 4.96
C ALA A 659 -19.95 17.87 5.47
N LEU A 660 -18.76 17.38 5.80
CA LEU A 660 -17.67 18.25 6.26
C LEU A 660 -17.16 19.19 5.16
N LEU A 661 -17.12 18.73 3.90
CA LEU A 661 -16.84 19.60 2.76
C LEU A 661 -17.88 20.72 2.61
N VAL A 662 -19.18 20.38 2.75
CA VAL A 662 -20.27 21.36 2.71
C VAL A 662 -20.16 22.35 3.85
N HIS A 663 -19.86 21.87 5.07
CA HIS A 663 -19.61 22.73 6.22
C HIS A 663 -18.48 23.73 5.93
N ASP A 664 -17.34 23.25 5.45
CA ASP A 664 -16.16 24.08 5.22
C ASP A 664 -16.42 25.18 4.19
N LEU A 665 -17.25 24.88 3.19
CA LEU A 665 -17.61 25.84 2.15
C LEU A 665 -18.63 26.88 2.61
N LEU A 666 -19.64 26.47 3.39
CA LEU A 666 -20.76 27.34 3.76
C LEU A 666 -20.57 28.08 5.10
N ASN A 667 -19.78 27.53 6.02
CA ASN A 667 -19.56 28.13 7.33
C ASN A 667 -18.32 29.06 7.31
N VAL A 668 -18.56 30.36 7.19
CA VAL A 668 -17.50 31.40 7.23
C VAL A 668 -16.74 31.47 8.56
N LYS A 669 -17.31 30.91 9.64
CA LYS A 669 -16.66 30.78 10.95
C LYS A 669 -15.96 29.43 11.12
N GLY A 670 -16.10 28.52 10.17
CA GLY A 670 -15.49 27.19 10.19
C GLY A 670 -13.96 27.25 10.12
N PRO A 671 -13.25 26.26 10.68
CA PRO A 671 -11.81 26.32 10.86
C PRO A 671 -11.01 26.20 9.55
N LYS A 672 -11.63 25.71 8.46
CA LYS A 672 -10.99 25.65 7.13
C LYS A 672 -11.18 26.91 6.30
N HIS A 673 -12.04 27.84 6.72
CA HIS A 673 -12.30 29.08 5.99
C HIS A 673 -11.04 29.97 5.97
N PRO A 674 -10.74 30.67 4.86
CA PRO A 674 -9.53 31.51 4.74
C PRO A 674 -9.34 32.53 5.88
N ALA A 675 -10.45 33.08 6.39
CA ALA A 675 -10.42 34.03 7.50
C ALA A 675 -10.00 33.41 8.86
N GLN A 676 -10.02 32.08 8.98
CA GLN A 676 -9.59 31.36 10.18
C GLN A 676 -8.22 30.71 10.00
N THR A 677 -7.92 30.17 8.81
CA THR A 677 -6.63 29.50 8.55
C THR A 677 -5.43 30.43 8.70
N THR A 678 -5.61 31.74 8.44
CA THR A 678 -4.58 32.77 8.65
C THR A 678 -4.20 32.99 10.12
N LYS A 679 -5.04 32.54 11.06
CA LYS A 679 -4.82 32.67 12.51
C LYS A 679 -4.10 31.47 13.12
N LEU A 680 -3.84 30.42 12.34
CA LEU A 680 -3.19 29.22 12.83
C LEU A 680 -1.72 29.50 13.16
N LYS A 681 -1.25 28.95 14.28
CA LYS A 681 0.15 29.09 14.71
C LYS A 681 1.15 28.44 13.76
N ASN A 682 0.71 27.40 13.05
CA ASN A 682 1.48 26.75 12.00
C ASN A 682 0.52 26.22 10.91
N PRO A 683 0.86 26.32 9.61
CA PRO A 683 0.01 25.82 8.53
C PRO A 683 -0.32 24.33 8.61
N LEU A 684 0.50 23.50 9.27
CA LEU A 684 0.17 22.09 9.51
C LEU A 684 -1.06 21.87 10.40
N MET A 685 -1.49 22.89 11.15
CA MET A 685 -2.71 22.81 11.96
C MET A 685 -3.99 22.82 11.12
N ILE A 686 -3.94 23.09 9.82
CA ILE A 686 -5.14 22.98 8.98
C ILE A 686 -5.71 21.55 8.98
N PHE A 687 -4.92 20.54 9.34
CA PHE A 687 -5.34 19.14 9.38
C PHE A 687 -5.84 18.69 10.77
N SER A 688 -5.68 19.51 11.83
CA SER A 688 -5.95 19.08 13.21
C SER A 688 -7.42 19.11 13.61
N SER A 689 -8.23 19.92 12.92
CA SER A 689 -9.66 20.10 13.18
C SER A 689 -10.55 19.28 12.26
N GLN A 690 -11.77 19.00 12.72
CA GLN A 690 -12.82 18.25 12.03
C GLN A 690 -12.44 16.82 11.63
N SER A 691 -11.40 16.26 12.23
CA SER A 691 -10.86 14.96 11.85
C SER A 691 -11.76 13.79 12.26
N VAL A 692 -11.97 12.89 11.31
CA VAL A 692 -12.70 11.62 11.46
C VAL A 692 -11.68 10.50 11.36
N HIS A 693 -10.74 10.45 12.29
CA HIS A 693 -9.56 9.56 12.21
C HIS A 693 -9.85 8.10 12.61
N GLY A 694 -11.12 7.74 12.85
CA GLY A 694 -11.53 6.39 13.24
C GLY A 694 -11.04 5.97 14.62
N GLY A 695 -10.52 6.88 15.44
CA GLY A 695 -9.83 6.56 16.70
C GLY A 695 -8.33 6.37 16.60
N LEU A 696 -7.74 6.43 15.39
CA LEU A 696 -6.30 6.29 15.24
C LEU A 696 -5.50 7.29 16.09
N TRP A 697 -5.87 8.57 16.14
CA TRP A 697 -5.13 9.55 16.94
C TRP A 697 -5.19 9.26 18.45
N ARG A 698 -6.27 8.65 18.92
CA ARG A 698 -6.48 8.30 20.32
C ARG A 698 -6.05 6.87 20.63
N SER A 699 -5.56 6.13 19.63
CA SER A 699 -4.99 4.80 19.79
C SER A 699 -3.73 4.85 20.66
N PRO A 700 -3.52 3.87 21.56
CA PRO A 700 -2.33 3.80 22.40
C PRO A 700 -1.03 3.52 21.63
N TYR A 701 -1.14 2.91 20.45
CA TYR A 701 -0.02 2.45 19.63
C TYR A 701 -0.12 2.94 18.20
N ALA A 702 1.03 3.09 17.55
CA ALA A 702 1.14 3.46 16.14
C ALA A 702 0.53 2.37 15.25
N VAL A 703 -0.17 2.79 14.18
CA VAL A 703 -0.91 1.87 13.29
C VAL A 703 -0.04 0.75 12.71
N ASP A 704 1.22 1.05 12.37
CA ASP A 704 2.14 0.09 11.77
C ASP A 704 2.54 -1.03 12.74
N SER A 705 2.41 -0.79 14.05
CA SER A 705 2.76 -1.75 15.09
C SER A 705 1.61 -2.68 15.50
N ILE A 706 0.36 -2.34 15.19
CA ILE A 706 -0.82 -3.10 15.65
C ILE A 706 -1.39 -4.07 14.61
N GLY A 707 -0.96 -4.02 13.34
CA GLY A 707 -1.58 -4.79 12.26
C GLY A 707 -1.53 -6.32 12.47
N GLU A 708 -0.35 -6.85 12.78
CA GLU A 708 -0.13 -8.29 13.05
C GLU A 708 -0.87 -8.73 14.33
N VAL A 709 -0.82 -7.92 15.39
CA VAL A 709 -1.55 -8.16 16.65
C VAL A 709 -3.06 -8.20 16.41
N SER A 710 -3.57 -7.26 15.62
CA SER A 710 -5.00 -7.16 15.32
C SER A 710 -5.47 -8.41 14.58
N ALA A 711 -4.70 -8.90 13.60
CA ALA A 711 -5.03 -10.15 12.94
C ALA A 711 -5.05 -11.35 13.90
N LEU A 712 -4.10 -11.42 14.84
CA LEU A 712 -4.08 -12.47 15.88
C LEU A 712 -5.28 -12.37 16.83
N ILE A 713 -5.63 -11.17 17.30
CA ILE A 713 -6.80 -10.93 18.15
C ILE A 713 -8.07 -11.37 17.43
N TYR A 714 -8.19 -11.05 16.14
CA TYR A 714 -9.31 -11.48 15.31
C TYR A 714 -9.43 -13.01 15.28
N PHE A 715 -8.35 -13.73 15.01
CA PHE A 715 -8.37 -15.20 15.00
C PHE A 715 -8.59 -15.80 16.38
N ALA A 716 -8.00 -15.24 17.44
CA ALA A 716 -8.22 -15.70 18.81
C ALA A 716 -9.70 -15.59 19.18
N ALA A 717 -10.34 -14.45 18.90
CA ALA A 717 -11.77 -14.25 19.14
C ALA A 717 -12.64 -15.25 18.37
N ASP A 718 -12.23 -15.68 17.18
CA ASP A 718 -12.94 -16.68 16.38
C ASP A 718 -12.73 -18.12 16.89
N ILE A 719 -11.52 -18.43 17.36
CA ILE A 719 -11.18 -19.72 18.01
C ILE A 719 -11.99 -19.90 19.30
N PHE A 720 -12.11 -18.85 20.13
CA PHE A 720 -12.89 -18.90 21.37
C PHE A 720 -14.41 -18.98 21.13
N LYS A 721 -14.90 -18.57 19.94
CA LYS A 721 -16.30 -18.73 19.53
C LYS A 721 -16.60 -20.12 18.95
N THR A 722 -15.59 -20.93 18.66
CA THR A 722 -15.77 -22.23 17.99
C THR A 722 -15.51 -23.39 18.95
N PRO A 723 -16.55 -23.92 19.64
CA PRO A 723 -16.39 -24.96 20.66
C PRO A 723 -15.70 -26.25 20.15
N ARG A 724 -15.78 -26.53 18.84
CA ARG A 724 -15.13 -27.69 18.21
C ARG A 724 -13.61 -27.62 18.17
N ILE A 725 -13.02 -26.42 18.07
CA ILE A 725 -11.55 -26.25 18.01
C ILE A 725 -10.95 -26.37 19.40
N LEU A 726 -11.60 -25.79 20.42
CA LEU A 726 -11.23 -25.98 21.82
C LEU A 726 -11.31 -27.46 22.22
N LEU A 727 -12.35 -28.18 21.76
CA LEU A 727 -12.46 -29.62 21.99
C LEU A 727 -11.32 -30.38 21.33
N ALA A 728 -10.98 -30.09 20.06
CA ALA A 728 -9.87 -30.74 19.36
C ALA A 728 -8.49 -30.44 20.02
N ALA A 729 -8.25 -29.20 20.44
CA ALA A 729 -7.03 -28.81 21.14
C ALA A 729 -6.92 -29.47 22.52
N ALA A 730 -8.02 -29.52 23.29
CA ALA A 730 -8.07 -30.25 24.55
C ALA A 730 -7.85 -31.75 24.36
N THR A 731 -8.38 -32.33 23.27
CA THR A 731 -8.18 -33.75 22.93
C THR A 731 -6.72 -34.03 22.55
N LEU A 732 -6.08 -33.12 21.80
CA LEU A 732 -4.65 -33.22 21.45
C LEU A 732 -3.73 -33.04 22.65
N ILE A 733 -4.03 -32.10 23.56
CA ILE A 733 -3.28 -31.92 24.81
C ILE A 733 -3.46 -33.13 25.71
N ALA A 734 -4.68 -33.66 25.84
CA ALA A 734 -4.95 -34.87 26.61
C ALA A 734 -4.22 -36.09 26.02
N ALA A 735 -4.20 -36.23 24.68
CA ALA A 735 -3.46 -37.29 23.99
C ALA A 735 -1.95 -37.15 24.17
N ALA A 736 -1.40 -35.93 24.10
CA ALA A 736 0.02 -35.68 24.31
C ALA A 736 0.45 -35.89 25.77
N THR A 737 -0.41 -35.55 26.72
CA THR A 737 -0.15 -35.75 28.16
C THR A 737 -0.27 -37.23 28.52
N ALA A 738 -1.22 -37.95 27.93
CA ALA A 738 -1.32 -39.41 28.06
C ALA A 738 -0.09 -40.12 27.48
N PHE A 739 0.44 -39.65 26.33
CA PHE A 739 1.65 -40.19 25.71
C PHE A 739 2.93 -39.88 26.50
N LEU A 740 2.99 -38.76 27.23
CA LEU A 740 4.12 -38.42 28.10
C LEU A 740 4.08 -39.14 29.46
N LEU A 741 2.92 -39.67 29.85
CA LEU A 741 2.72 -40.43 31.09
C LEU A 741 2.72 -41.96 30.88
N SER A 742 2.81 -42.41 29.63
CA SER A 742 3.01 -43.81 29.20
C SER A 742 4.43 -44.03 28.74
#